data_AF-A0A7Z1N6E3-F1
#
_entry.id   AF-A0A7Z1N6E3-F1
#
_cell.length_a   1.000
_cell.length_b   1.000
_cell.length_c   1.000
_cell.angle_alpha   90.00
_cell.angle_beta   90.00
_cell.angle_gamma   90.00
#
_symmetry.space_group_name_H-M   'P 1'
#
loop_
_entity.id
_entity.type
_entity.pdbx_description
1 polymer ?
#
loop_
_entity_poly.entity_id
_entity_poly.type
_entity_poly.pdbx_seq_one_letter_code
_entity_poly.pdbx_strand_id
1 'polypeptide(L)'
;MQIIKQDGSILHIYFENPINKIEKLYIKNEFNSLTLEKTNGDLHFKIDLVEVAKQFIQYENKKIYIIVEESTPILTTQSNLKVTNSQSEVSGLTEVLIDDSENIKIQPYITRNGYLHLSLDDVDLNKTYFSRRHIDTLKINNSEAIIEGQFATLNSTLKDVQLLIKTRLTDREKFVNINLEEIGKTKNASTYNFSVDIYKDLIEFMKYEYKNEDIIDIYLSIKVLESSENLRIKIGNPRIMAEKLLKGEIITEFNGNIVSLTPYFTMKGRNLSFRINTYDIDSYLTYVDELKRPKRPNFLKKENQKIWVIGEKSYKAQDNGYHFFKYMRTYHPDKPVYYIIEKDSKEAENVLPFGNVIFYNSAEHFKIMIKADYICTTHHPELIYPTTSDIYTRKIKAVKVFLQHGVLGTKNLSNINGNQLKDFNVDLFITSSSREKEIVVRDLNFFSNQVAVTGLARFDELFNPNVEVKNQILIIPTWRDWLTSIDRLQTSEYLKRMNDLLHSQKLKEIANKGTDIIFCLHPNMQPFIDYFDVPSYVTSIKQGDIDVQKLIKESKLMITDYSSVAFDFSFLNKPVIYYQFDRNEFLGKEASHIDIEKELPGIIVNAQDKLERELDNIQKKQFKIDEALEKRIDRFIAYKDRNNCERIFDAITNFRETSKVKSKIKYDILSQHVVNRFRKDKKYFKVMEKFNTGLTRLLPVKKDLIVFESNVGKLVGDSPKFIYDELKKYNKKYQIVWATNTLYPFNDPNVKTVKRLSPEYFYYLSRAKYWINNQNFPHYLRKHKDTIYIQTWHGTPLKKMLNDVETFQGRDANYKNRVNQAIKNWDYLISPSPYASACFKTAFDFKNEILEIGYPRNDVFYNVENTDMTEKKKLIKQKLGIESNKKIILYAPTFRDDEINKAKKHIINLKLDLPRLKESIGDEYILILRPHIIISNALNLSESLNDFVVDGTKYPEISDLYLITDICITDYSSVMFDFANTKKPLLFFTYDLEFYKNKLRGFYFDFEKEAPGPLIKTNDGLIEAIKNITNVQEEYDDKYQVFYNRFCTFEKGIASKTIVDKFFKQDC
;
A
#
# COMPACT_ATOMS: atom_id res chain seq x y z
N MET A 1 -36.09 3.86 -29.58
CA MET A 1 -35.77 4.25 -28.19
C MET A 1 -36.04 3.03 -27.31
N GLN A 2 -35.29 2.78 -26.23
CA GLN A 2 -35.58 1.66 -25.32
C GLN A 2 -36.09 2.18 -23.98
N ILE A 3 -37.13 1.57 -23.42
CA ILE A 3 -37.72 1.96 -22.14
C ILE A 3 -37.54 0.80 -21.17
N ILE A 4 -36.88 1.04 -20.03
CA ILE A 4 -36.63 0.03 -19.00
C ILE A 4 -37.27 0.51 -17.69
N LYS A 5 -38.19 -0.28 -17.14
CA LYS A 5 -38.90 0.06 -15.90
C LYS A 5 -39.01 -1.17 -15.02
N GLN A 6 -38.84 -1.00 -13.71
CA GLN A 6 -39.09 -2.06 -12.75
C GLN A 6 -40.40 -1.81 -12.01
N ASP A 7 -41.21 -2.86 -11.87
CA ASP A 7 -42.43 -2.88 -11.07
C ASP A 7 -42.39 -4.11 -10.15
N GLY A 8 -42.18 -3.87 -8.84
CA GLY A 8 -41.91 -4.94 -7.87
C GLY A 8 -40.72 -5.81 -8.27
N SER A 9 -40.95 -7.12 -8.41
CA SER A 9 -39.96 -8.11 -8.85
C SER A 9 -39.80 -8.21 -10.37
N ILE A 10 -40.63 -7.53 -11.16
CA ILE A 10 -40.62 -7.66 -12.62
C ILE A 10 -39.87 -6.48 -13.25
N LEU A 11 -38.87 -6.79 -14.05
CA LEU A 11 -38.14 -5.81 -14.87
C LEU A 11 -38.67 -5.86 -16.32
N HIS A 12 -39.23 -4.74 -16.78
CA HIS A 12 -39.78 -4.56 -18.10
C HIS A 12 -38.77 -3.87 -19.03
N ILE A 13 -38.60 -4.40 -20.24
CA ILE A 13 -37.74 -3.82 -21.28
C ILE A 13 -38.54 -3.71 -22.58
N TYR A 14 -38.79 -2.48 -23.03
CA TYR A 14 -39.48 -2.16 -24.28
C TYR A 14 -38.48 -1.63 -25.31
N PHE A 15 -38.60 -2.05 -26.56
CA PHE A 15 -37.83 -1.49 -27.68
C PHE A 15 -38.78 -0.82 -28.69
N GLU A 16 -38.76 0.51 -28.74
CA GLU A 16 -39.52 1.28 -29.71
C GLU A 16 -38.70 1.49 -30.99
N ASN A 17 -39.22 1.05 -32.13
CA ASN A 17 -38.62 1.22 -33.45
C ASN A 17 -37.11 0.90 -33.48
N PRO A 18 -36.70 -0.34 -33.13
CA PRO A 18 -35.29 -0.70 -33.12
C PRO A 18 -34.73 -0.67 -34.53
N ILE A 19 -33.46 -0.25 -34.66
CA ILE A 19 -32.76 -0.20 -35.96
C ILE A 19 -32.60 -1.61 -36.55
N ASN A 20 -32.43 -2.62 -35.67
CA ASN A 20 -32.27 -4.03 -36.02
C ASN A 20 -33.45 -4.85 -35.48
N LYS A 21 -33.70 -6.02 -36.07
CA LYS A 21 -34.75 -6.93 -35.59
C LYS A 21 -34.26 -7.62 -34.31
N ILE A 22 -34.89 -7.35 -33.18
CA ILE A 22 -34.57 -7.99 -31.89
C ILE A 22 -35.35 -9.29 -31.80
N GLU A 23 -34.65 -10.42 -31.66
CA GLU A 23 -35.28 -11.76 -31.68
C GLU A 23 -35.36 -12.39 -30.30
N LYS A 24 -34.31 -12.26 -29.49
CA LYS A 24 -34.17 -12.89 -28.17
C LYS A 24 -33.44 -11.99 -27.18
N LEU A 25 -33.72 -12.20 -25.90
CA LEU A 25 -32.96 -11.65 -24.80
C LEU A 25 -32.43 -12.80 -23.94
N TYR A 26 -31.14 -12.77 -23.63
CA TYR A 26 -30.50 -13.74 -22.76
C TYR A 26 -30.13 -13.11 -21.43
N ILE A 27 -30.44 -13.79 -20.33
CA ILE A 27 -30.00 -13.45 -18.99
C ILE A 27 -28.99 -14.52 -18.59
N LYS A 28 -27.71 -14.19 -18.52
CA LYS A 28 -26.67 -15.20 -18.36
C LYS A 28 -25.50 -14.76 -17.51
N ASN A 29 -24.82 -15.70 -16.89
CA ASN A 29 -23.46 -15.53 -16.39
C ASN A 29 -22.51 -16.41 -17.23
N GLU A 30 -21.32 -16.72 -16.72
CA GLU A 30 -20.37 -17.59 -17.41
C GLU A 30 -20.71 -19.08 -17.37
N PHE A 31 -21.68 -19.49 -16.53
CA PHE A 31 -22.03 -20.89 -16.26
C PHE A 31 -23.40 -21.29 -16.78
N ASN A 32 -24.37 -20.37 -16.82
CA ASN A 32 -25.76 -20.66 -17.19
C ASN A 32 -26.39 -19.48 -17.93
N SER A 33 -27.44 -19.75 -18.72
CA SER A 33 -28.19 -18.75 -19.48
C SER A 33 -29.68 -19.07 -19.53
N LEU A 34 -30.51 -18.09 -19.20
CA LEU A 34 -31.94 -18.04 -19.47
C LEU A 34 -32.20 -17.34 -20.80
N THR A 35 -33.14 -17.85 -21.57
CA THR A 35 -33.57 -17.25 -22.85
C THR A 35 -35.01 -16.78 -22.72
N LEU A 36 -35.27 -15.52 -23.08
CA LEU A 36 -36.60 -14.95 -23.17
C LEU A 36 -36.94 -14.70 -24.64
N GLU A 37 -38.04 -15.29 -25.08
CA GLU A 37 -38.57 -15.14 -26.43
C GLU A 37 -39.71 -14.11 -26.46
N LYS A 38 -39.93 -13.50 -27.63
CA LYS A 38 -40.98 -12.50 -27.83
C LYS A 38 -42.39 -13.06 -27.58
N THR A 39 -43.24 -12.31 -26.88
CA THR A 39 -44.67 -12.59 -26.74
C THR A 39 -45.49 -11.68 -27.66
N ASN A 40 -46.24 -12.26 -28.60
CA ASN A 40 -47.31 -11.62 -29.39
C ASN A 40 -47.03 -10.22 -29.97
N GLY A 41 -46.10 -10.11 -30.93
CA GLY A 41 -45.97 -8.92 -31.80
C GLY A 41 -45.37 -7.66 -31.17
N ASP A 42 -45.39 -7.55 -29.84
CA ASP A 42 -44.83 -6.42 -29.10
C ASP A 42 -43.35 -6.66 -28.74
N LEU A 43 -42.52 -5.64 -28.95
CA LEU A 43 -41.09 -5.63 -28.59
C LEU A 43 -40.91 -5.38 -27.07
N HIS A 44 -41.56 -6.20 -26.26
CA HIS A 44 -41.59 -6.11 -24.80
C HIS A 44 -41.11 -7.42 -24.16
N PHE A 45 -40.09 -7.32 -23.30
CA PHE A 45 -39.58 -8.43 -22.50
C PHE A 45 -39.86 -8.18 -21.02
N LYS A 46 -40.32 -9.22 -20.31
CA LYS A 46 -40.51 -9.24 -18.86
C LYS A 46 -39.50 -10.20 -18.24
N ILE A 47 -38.79 -9.72 -17.22
CA ILE A 47 -37.81 -10.50 -16.48
C ILE A 47 -38.29 -10.62 -15.04
N ASP A 48 -38.56 -11.83 -14.56
CA ASP A 48 -38.82 -12.06 -13.14
C ASP A 48 -37.49 -12.19 -12.39
N LEU A 49 -37.18 -11.18 -11.58
CA LEU A 49 -35.93 -11.11 -10.84
C LEU A 49 -35.83 -12.21 -9.77
N VAL A 50 -36.95 -12.68 -9.23
CA VAL A 50 -36.96 -13.77 -8.24
C VAL A 50 -36.57 -15.09 -8.88
N GLU A 51 -37.10 -15.38 -10.07
CA GLU A 51 -36.74 -16.58 -10.84
C GLU A 51 -35.26 -16.55 -11.24
N VAL A 52 -34.78 -15.40 -11.74
CA VAL A 52 -33.37 -15.20 -12.06
C VAL A 52 -32.51 -15.44 -10.83
N ALA A 53 -32.86 -14.85 -9.68
CA ALA A 53 -32.07 -15.02 -8.47
C ALA A 53 -31.98 -16.50 -8.05
N LYS A 54 -33.10 -17.22 -8.02
CA LYS A 54 -33.15 -18.66 -7.68
C LYS A 54 -32.27 -19.50 -8.60
N GLN A 55 -32.22 -19.19 -9.88
CA GLN A 55 -31.41 -19.94 -10.82
C GLN A 55 -29.91 -19.66 -10.70
N PHE A 56 -29.55 -18.40 -10.42
CA PHE A 56 -28.15 -17.97 -10.44
C PHE A 56 -27.48 -17.99 -9.06
N ILE A 57 -28.22 -18.11 -7.96
CA ILE A 57 -27.68 -18.05 -6.60
C ILE A 57 -26.63 -19.12 -6.30
N GLN A 58 -26.78 -20.30 -6.88
CA GLN A 58 -25.87 -21.44 -6.72
C GLN A 58 -24.46 -21.20 -7.28
N TYR A 59 -24.27 -20.18 -8.13
CA TYR A 59 -22.98 -19.91 -8.78
C TYR A 59 -22.16 -18.89 -7.98
N GLU A 60 -20.83 -19.05 -7.99
CA GLU A 60 -19.90 -18.10 -7.34
C GLU A 60 -19.99 -16.69 -7.95
N ASN A 61 -20.16 -16.60 -9.27
CA ASN A 61 -20.26 -15.32 -9.94
C ASN A 61 -21.68 -14.74 -9.83
N LYS A 62 -21.79 -13.75 -8.95
CA LYS A 62 -23.03 -13.04 -8.65
C LYS A 62 -23.41 -11.95 -9.66
N LYS A 63 -22.61 -11.75 -10.71
CA LYS A 63 -22.93 -10.81 -11.81
C LYS A 63 -23.62 -11.53 -12.94
N ILE A 64 -24.76 -10.97 -13.36
CA ILE A 64 -25.60 -11.54 -14.41
C ILE A 64 -25.73 -10.49 -15.51
N TYR A 65 -25.47 -10.91 -16.75
CA TYR A 65 -25.48 -10.09 -17.94
C TYR A 65 -26.83 -10.20 -18.64
N ILE A 66 -27.35 -9.06 -19.10
CA ILE A 66 -28.49 -9.01 -20.02
C ILE A 66 -27.94 -8.78 -21.42
N ILE A 67 -28.19 -9.73 -22.32
CA ILE A 67 -27.66 -9.74 -23.69
C ILE A 67 -28.82 -9.71 -24.66
N VAL A 68 -28.74 -8.79 -25.62
CA VAL A 68 -29.69 -8.68 -26.72
C VAL A 68 -29.13 -9.38 -27.94
N GLU A 69 -29.98 -10.13 -28.63
CA GLU A 69 -29.70 -10.70 -29.94
C GLU A 69 -30.41 -9.88 -31.02
N GLU A 70 -29.60 -9.26 -31.87
CA GLU A 70 -30.04 -8.44 -32.97
C GLU A 70 -29.73 -9.14 -34.30
N SER A 71 -30.76 -9.31 -35.13
CA SER A 71 -30.66 -9.92 -36.46
C SER A 71 -30.79 -8.84 -37.53
N THR A 72 -29.82 -8.83 -38.46
CA THR A 72 -29.85 -8.08 -39.72
C THR A 72 -30.09 -9.07 -40.87
N PRO A 73 -30.38 -8.63 -42.11
CA PRO A 73 -30.53 -9.54 -43.25
C PRO A 73 -29.29 -10.41 -43.55
N ILE A 74 -28.12 -10.08 -42.99
CA ILE A 74 -26.82 -10.69 -43.32
C ILE A 74 -26.17 -11.38 -42.10
N LEU A 75 -26.47 -10.94 -40.87
CA LEU A 75 -25.81 -11.43 -39.65
C LEU A 75 -26.68 -11.25 -38.40
N THR A 76 -26.61 -12.22 -37.48
CA THR A 76 -27.12 -12.12 -36.10
C THR A 76 -25.96 -11.82 -35.15
N THR A 77 -26.16 -10.85 -34.24
CA THR A 77 -25.13 -10.44 -33.27
C THR A 77 -25.69 -10.43 -31.86
N GLN A 78 -24.90 -10.88 -30.89
CA GLN A 78 -25.21 -10.82 -29.47
C GLN A 78 -24.35 -9.75 -28.80
N SER A 79 -24.97 -8.85 -28.04
CA SER A 79 -24.24 -7.84 -27.27
C SER A 79 -24.93 -7.51 -25.95
N ASN A 80 -24.15 -7.09 -24.94
CA ASN A 80 -24.74 -6.64 -23.67
C ASN A 80 -25.67 -5.45 -23.92
N LEU A 81 -26.84 -5.47 -23.28
CA LEU A 81 -27.84 -4.42 -23.40
C LEU A 81 -27.26 -3.08 -22.95
N LYS A 82 -27.01 -2.20 -23.93
CA LYS A 82 -26.38 -0.91 -23.71
C LYS A 82 -27.44 0.14 -23.38
N VAL A 83 -27.22 0.91 -22.33
CA VAL A 83 -28.08 2.00 -21.87
C VAL A 83 -27.34 3.33 -22.08
N THR A 84 -27.98 4.29 -22.73
CA THR A 84 -27.40 5.62 -22.97
C THR A 84 -28.46 6.71 -22.83
N ASN A 85 -28.07 7.88 -22.31
CA ASN A 85 -29.00 8.98 -22.02
C ASN A 85 -29.74 9.52 -23.27
N SER A 86 -29.27 9.20 -24.47
CA SER A 86 -29.86 9.65 -25.74
C SER A 86 -30.80 8.62 -26.40
N GLN A 87 -30.72 7.35 -26.00
CA GLN A 87 -31.44 6.25 -26.67
C GLN A 87 -32.27 5.39 -25.71
N SER A 88 -32.18 5.66 -24.41
CA SER A 88 -32.78 4.85 -23.35
C SER A 88 -33.46 5.74 -22.30
N GLU A 89 -34.65 5.34 -21.87
CA GLU A 89 -35.30 5.84 -20.66
C GLU A 89 -35.29 4.70 -19.63
N VAL A 90 -34.67 4.93 -18.47
CA VAL A 90 -34.62 3.92 -17.41
C VAL A 90 -35.14 4.53 -16.13
N SER A 91 -36.04 3.83 -15.42
CA SER A 91 -36.56 4.33 -14.14
C SER A 91 -36.89 3.24 -13.13
N GLY A 92 -36.72 3.61 -11.85
CA GLY A 92 -37.24 2.86 -10.71
C GLY A 92 -36.50 1.57 -10.38
N LEU A 93 -35.24 1.39 -10.80
CA LEU A 93 -34.49 0.18 -10.45
C LEU A 93 -34.24 0.14 -8.93
N THR A 94 -34.62 -0.97 -8.30
CA THR A 94 -34.55 -1.18 -6.86
C THR A 94 -34.13 -2.62 -6.56
N GLU A 95 -33.49 -2.83 -5.42
CA GLU A 95 -33.21 -4.19 -4.95
C GLU A 95 -34.52 -4.95 -4.64
N VAL A 96 -34.50 -6.26 -4.89
CA VAL A 96 -35.58 -7.19 -4.58
C VAL A 96 -35.03 -8.23 -3.61
N LEU A 97 -35.62 -8.29 -2.41
CA LEU A 97 -35.32 -9.32 -1.41
C LEU A 97 -35.94 -10.64 -1.83
N ILE A 98 -35.16 -11.72 -1.73
CA ILE A 98 -35.56 -13.08 -2.12
C ILE A 98 -35.82 -13.93 -0.88
N ASP A 99 -34.97 -13.82 0.14
CA ASP A 99 -35.10 -14.50 1.44
C ASP A 99 -34.55 -13.61 2.56
N ASP A 100 -35.40 -13.28 3.53
CA ASP A 100 -35.06 -12.43 4.69
C ASP A 100 -34.11 -13.13 5.69
N SER A 101 -34.09 -14.47 5.72
CA SER A 101 -33.29 -15.25 6.65
C SER A 101 -31.82 -15.42 6.20
N GLU A 102 -31.61 -15.45 4.88
CA GLU A 102 -30.28 -15.58 4.26
C GLU A 102 -29.77 -14.26 3.65
N ASN A 103 -30.55 -13.17 3.78
CA ASN A 103 -30.26 -11.83 3.23
C ASN A 103 -29.92 -11.85 1.72
N ILE A 104 -30.59 -12.73 0.98
CA ILE A 104 -30.38 -12.88 -0.46
C ILE A 104 -31.19 -11.82 -1.19
N LYS A 105 -30.53 -11.07 -2.07
CA LYS A 105 -31.17 -10.04 -2.88
C LYS A 105 -30.65 -10.03 -4.30
N ILE A 106 -31.45 -9.46 -5.21
CA ILE A 106 -31.06 -9.19 -6.58
C ILE A 106 -31.32 -7.73 -6.92
N GLN A 107 -30.35 -7.06 -7.54
CA GLN A 107 -30.46 -5.65 -7.90
C GLN A 107 -30.13 -5.43 -9.39
N PRO A 108 -31.09 -4.95 -10.19
CA PRO A 108 -30.81 -4.41 -11.52
C PRO A 108 -30.12 -3.05 -11.39
N TYR A 109 -29.10 -2.81 -12.22
CA TYR A 109 -28.38 -1.54 -12.23
C TYR A 109 -27.72 -1.29 -13.59
N ILE A 110 -27.40 -0.02 -13.87
CA ILE A 110 -26.68 0.38 -15.08
C ILE A 110 -25.20 0.53 -14.74
N THR A 111 -24.35 -0.33 -15.27
CA THR A 111 -22.91 -0.26 -15.03
C THR A 111 -22.31 1.09 -15.43
N ARG A 112 -21.13 1.42 -14.89
CA ARG A 112 -20.35 2.61 -15.25
C ARG A 112 -20.11 2.77 -16.76
N ASN A 113 -20.09 1.67 -17.51
CA ASN A 113 -19.88 1.67 -18.96
C ASN A 113 -21.19 1.78 -19.77
N GLY A 114 -22.33 1.91 -19.09
CA GLY A 114 -23.66 2.06 -19.70
C GLY A 114 -24.23 0.73 -20.16
N TYR A 115 -24.18 -0.32 -19.34
CA TYR A 115 -24.82 -1.61 -19.63
C TYR A 115 -25.78 -1.99 -18.51
N LEU A 116 -26.97 -2.51 -18.84
CA LEU A 116 -27.93 -3.00 -17.84
C LEU A 116 -27.54 -4.41 -17.39
N HIS A 117 -27.20 -4.57 -16.12
CA HIS A 117 -26.81 -5.84 -15.51
C HIS A 117 -27.67 -6.11 -14.26
N LEU A 118 -27.64 -7.35 -13.78
CA LEU A 118 -28.18 -7.75 -12.48
C LEU A 118 -27.04 -8.20 -11.56
N SER A 119 -27.18 -7.95 -10.26
CA SER A 119 -26.22 -8.36 -9.22
C SER A 119 -26.95 -9.10 -8.12
N LEU A 120 -26.39 -10.22 -7.64
CA LEU A 120 -26.76 -10.83 -6.37
C LEU A 120 -25.90 -10.31 -5.19
N ASP A 121 -24.83 -9.56 -5.48
CA ASP A 121 -24.05 -8.82 -4.50
C ASP A 121 -24.55 -7.38 -4.33
N ASP A 122 -24.19 -6.75 -3.21
CA ASP A 122 -24.34 -5.30 -2.99
C ASP A 122 -23.76 -4.46 -4.12
N VAL A 123 -24.59 -3.61 -4.74
CA VAL A 123 -24.16 -2.66 -5.76
C VAL A 123 -23.92 -1.30 -5.13
N ASP A 124 -22.68 -0.81 -5.23
CA ASP A 124 -22.37 0.57 -4.83
C ASP A 124 -22.89 1.56 -5.89
N LEU A 125 -24.15 1.99 -5.71
CA LEU A 125 -24.84 2.93 -6.61
C LEU A 125 -24.09 4.27 -6.72
N ASN A 126 -23.41 4.70 -5.64
CA ASN A 126 -22.59 5.91 -5.65
C ASN A 126 -21.38 5.80 -6.60
N LYS A 127 -20.83 4.61 -6.86
CA LYS A 127 -19.74 4.45 -7.85
C LYS A 127 -20.26 4.30 -9.28
N THR A 128 -21.53 3.95 -9.39
CA THR A 128 -22.20 3.53 -10.62
C THR A 128 -22.79 4.73 -11.35
N TYR A 129 -23.59 5.51 -10.65
CA TYR A 129 -24.34 6.64 -11.20
C TYR A 129 -23.66 8.01 -11.01
N PHE A 130 -22.49 8.03 -10.38
CA PHE A 130 -21.74 9.26 -10.10
C PHE A 130 -20.28 9.14 -10.52
N SER A 131 -19.71 10.24 -11.06
CA SER A 131 -18.35 10.20 -11.61
C SER A 131 -17.38 11.26 -11.10
N ARG A 132 -17.84 12.48 -10.82
CA ARG A 132 -16.97 13.62 -10.47
C ARG A 132 -17.67 14.57 -9.49
N ARG A 133 -16.91 15.06 -8.51
CA ARG A 133 -17.21 16.26 -7.69
C ARG A 133 -15.94 17.07 -7.51
N HIS A 134 -16.10 18.38 -7.40
CA HIS A 134 -15.10 19.26 -6.79
C HIS A 134 -15.75 20.51 -6.21
N ILE A 135 -15.06 21.18 -5.28
CA ILE A 135 -15.40 22.52 -4.78
C ILE A 135 -14.55 23.54 -5.54
N ASP A 136 -15.21 24.55 -6.12
CA ASP A 136 -14.60 25.66 -6.83
C ASP A 136 -14.29 26.84 -5.90
N THR A 137 -15.28 27.20 -5.07
CA THR A 137 -15.20 28.30 -4.11
C THR A 137 -15.74 27.82 -2.77
N LEU A 138 -15.07 28.23 -1.69
CA LEU A 138 -15.52 28.01 -0.32
C LEU A 138 -15.27 29.27 0.49
N LYS A 139 -16.32 29.90 0.99
CA LYS A 139 -16.26 31.09 1.85
C LYS A 139 -17.01 30.81 3.14
N ILE A 140 -16.32 30.93 4.27
CA ILE A 140 -16.88 30.62 5.59
C ILE A 140 -16.48 31.74 6.56
N ASN A 141 -17.47 32.35 7.21
CA ASN A 141 -17.30 33.32 8.29
C ASN A 141 -18.59 33.41 9.13
N ASN A 142 -18.63 34.31 10.12
CA ASN A 142 -19.78 34.55 11.01
C ASN A 142 -21.00 35.22 10.33
N SER A 143 -21.13 35.16 9.02
CA SER A 143 -22.27 35.71 8.28
C SER A 143 -22.67 34.91 7.05
N GLU A 144 -21.74 34.18 6.43
CA GLU A 144 -21.95 33.37 5.24
C GLU A 144 -21.15 32.06 5.30
N ALA A 145 -21.69 31.00 4.71
CA ALA A 145 -21.06 29.70 4.55
C ALA A 145 -21.36 29.18 3.13
N ILE A 146 -20.77 29.86 2.15
CA ILE A 146 -21.00 29.65 0.72
C ILE A 146 -20.12 28.52 0.21
N ILE A 147 -20.76 27.54 -0.42
CA ILE A 147 -20.13 26.40 -1.08
C ILE A 147 -20.54 26.43 -2.55
N GLU A 148 -19.55 26.52 -3.43
CA GLU A 148 -19.74 26.45 -4.89
C GLU A 148 -18.90 25.32 -5.45
N GLY A 149 -19.43 24.60 -6.42
CA GLY A 149 -18.69 23.54 -7.07
C GLY A 149 -19.42 22.91 -8.23
N GLN A 150 -18.92 21.76 -8.63
CA GLN A 150 -19.45 21.01 -9.77
C GLN A 150 -19.52 19.53 -9.43
N PHE A 151 -20.55 18.86 -9.94
CA PHE A 151 -20.63 17.40 -9.94
C PHE A 151 -21.15 16.85 -11.27
N ALA A 152 -21.01 15.54 -11.47
CA ALA A 152 -21.52 14.87 -12.66
C ALA A 152 -22.13 13.50 -12.35
N THR A 153 -23.34 13.28 -12.87
CA THR A 153 -24.01 11.97 -12.93
C THR A 153 -23.52 11.20 -14.14
N LEU A 154 -23.65 9.87 -14.10
CA LEU A 154 -23.16 8.96 -15.13
C LEU A 154 -24.24 7.96 -15.52
N ASN A 155 -24.49 7.82 -16.83
CA ASN A 155 -25.53 6.98 -17.44
C ASN A 155 -26.88 7.12 -16.71
N SER A 156 -27.17 8.33 -16.26
CA SER A 156 -28.28 8.59 -15.37
C SER A 156 -28.76 10.03 -15.48
N THR A 157 -30.05 10.21 -15.23
CA THR A 157 -30.77 11.47 -15.34
C THR A 157 -31.10 11.99 -13.95
N LEU A 158 -30.71 13.23 -13.68
CA LEU A 158 -30.97 13.89 -12.41
C LEU A 158 -32.47 14.21 -12.26
N LYS A 159 -33.09 13.78 -11.16
CA LYS A 159 -34.44 14.18 -10.75
C LYS A 159 -34.42 15.37 -9.81
N ASP A 160 -33.59 15.27 -8.78
CA ASP A 160 -33.50 16.26 -7.71
C ASP A 160 -32.15 16.15 -7.02
N VAL A 161 -31.71 17.25 -6.41
CA VAL A 161 -30.50 17.27 -5.61
C VAL A 161 -30.64 18.27 -4.48
N GLN A 162 -30.29 17.80 -3.28
CA GLN A 162 -30.23 18.62 -2.08
C GLN A 162 -28.88 18.42 -1.40
N LEU A 163 -28.47 19.41 -0.62
CA LEU A 163 -27.35 19.27 0.29
C LEU A 163 -27.84 18.66 1.59
N LEU A 164 -27.18 17.61 2.05
CA LEU A 164 -27.46 16.95 3.32
C LEU A 164 -26.34 17.29 4.31
N ILE A 165 -26.72 17.95 5.40
CA ILE A 165 -25.88 18.22 6.56
C ILE A 165 -26.13 17.09 7.56
N LYS A 166 -25.07 16.36 7.94
CA LYS A 166 -25.20 15.21 8.85
C LYS A 166 -24.08 15.19 9.88
N THR A 167 -24.43 15.00 11.14
CA THR A 167 -23.50 14.73 12.25
C THR A 167 -23.08 13.25 12.29
N ARG A 168 -21.91 12.95 12.87
CA ARG A 168 -21.39 11.57 12.91
C ARG A 168 -21.80 10.81 14.17
N LEU A 169 -21.86 11.50 15.30
CA LEU A 169 -22.14 10.88 16.61
C LEU A 169 -23.60 11.03 17.04
N THR A 170 -24.30 12.01 16.47
CA THR A 170 -25.73 12.22 16.63
C THR A 170 -26.42 11.92 15.30
N ASP A 171 -27.55 11.20 15.30
CA ASP A 171 -28.28 10.83 14.06
C ASP A 171 -29.03 12.01 13.41
N ARG A 172 -28.55 13.25 13.62
CA ARG A 172 -29.16 14.46 13.07
C ARG A 172 -28.78 14.65 11.62
N GLU A 173 -29.80 14.97 10.84
CA GLU A 173 -29.73 15.21 9.41
C GLU A 173 -30.60 16.42 9.05
N LYS A 174 -30.15 17.25 8.11
CA LYS A 174 -30.95 18.33 7.52
C LYS A 174 -30.67 18.46 6.03
N PHE A 175 -31.74 18.58 5.27
CA PHE A 175 -31.70 18.81 3.84
C PHE A 175 -31.84 20.31 3.55
N VAL A 176 -30.98 20.82 2.67
CA VAL A 176 -30.93 22.20 2.23
C VAL A 176 -30.99 22.23 0.71
N ASN A 177 -31.87 23.08 0.17
CA ASN A 177 -31.96 23.26 -1.27
C ASN A 177 -30.70 23.95 -1.80
N ILE A 178 -30.25 23.55 -2.99
CA ILE A 178 -29.10 24.15 -3.65
C ILE A 178 -29.51 24.83 -4.95
N ASN A 179 -28.81 25.90 -5.33
CA ASN A 179 -28.94 26.47 -6.66
C ASN A 179 -28.17 25.57 -7.63
N LEU A 180 -28.81 25.15 -8.72
CA LEU A 180 -28.26 24.19 -9.66
C LEU A 180 -28.33 24.73 -11.10
N GLU A 181 -27.27 24.52 -11.87
CA GLU A 181 -27.21 24.87 -13.29
C GLU A 181 -26.59 23.70 -14.09
N GLU A 182 -27.29 23.17 -15.10
CA GLU A 182 -26.72 22.18 -16.02
C GLU A 182 -25.84 22.87 -17.05
N ILE A 183 -24.57 22.47 -17.13
CA ILE A 183 -23.55 23.13 -17.97
C ILE A 183 -23.02 22.26 -19.11
N GLY A 184 -23.37 20.98 -19.13
CA GLY A 184 -22.92 20.11 -20.19
C GLY A 184 -23.45 18.68 -20.10
N LYS A 185 -23.87 18.16 -21.25
CA LYS A 185 -24.37 16.80 -21.42
C LYS A 185 -23.57 16.09 -22.49
N THR A 186 -23.08 14.91 -22.17
CA THR A 186 -22.43 13.97 -23.10
C THR A 186 -23.31 12.72 -23.22
N LYS A 187 -22.94 11.79 -24.12
CA LYS A 187 -23.69 10.52 -24.31
C LYS A 187 -23.91 9.73 -23.01
N ASN A 188 -22.97 9.83 -22.06
CA ASN A 188 -22.91 9.00 -20.86
C ASN A 188 -22.86 9.81 -19.55
N ALA A 189 -22.90 11.14 -19.58
CA ALA A 189 -22.74 11.96 -18.36
C ALA A 189 -23.38 13.33 -18.52
N SER A 190 -24.01 13.81 -17.44
CA SER A 190 -24.49 15.19 -17.29
C SER A 190 -23.72 15.88 -16.17
N THR A 191 -23.33 17.14 -16.39
CA THR A 191 -22.50 17.93 -15.49
C THR A 191 -23.26 19.16 -15.01
N TYR A 192 -23.20 19.42 -13.70
CA TYR A 192 -23.95 20.46 -13.03
C TYR A 192 -23.03 21.32 -12.16
N ASN A 193 -23.20 22.64 -12.23
CA ASN A 193 -22.70 23.56 -11.22
C ASN A 193 -23.71 23.67 -10.08
N PHE A 194 -23.22 23.82 -8.85
CA PHE A 194 -24.05 24.11 -7.70
C PHE A 194 -23.49 25.26 -6.86
N SER A 195 -24.39 25.99 -6.19
CA SER A 195 -24.07 27.03 -5.21
C SER A 195 -25.10 27.01 -4.09
N VAL A 196 -24.64 27.16 -2.84
CA VAL A 196 -25.49 27.19 -1.65
C VAL A 196 -24.81 27.94 -0.51
N ASP A 197 -25.57 28.70 0.26
CA ASP A 197 -25.15 29.28 1.54
C ASP A 197 -25.85 28.53 2.67
N ILE A 198 -25.08 27.80 3.48
CA ILE A 198 -25.61 26.98 4.58
C ILE A 198 -25.39 27.61 5.96
N TYR A 199 -25.07 28.91 6.03
CA TYR A 199 -24.71 29.56 7.30
C TYR A 199 -25.80 29.41 8.37
N LYS A 200 -27.05 29.73 8.01
CA LYS A 200 -28.19 29.66 8.94
C LYS A 200 -28.45 28.23 9.40
N ASP A 201 -28.32 27.26 8.50
CA ASP A 201 -28.50 25.84 8.81
C ASP A 201 -27.42 25.34 9.79
N LEU A 202 -26.17 25.74 9.58
CA LEU A 202 -25.07 25.41 10.48
C LEU A 202 -25.25 26.04 11.87
N ILE A 203 -25.71 27.30 11.95
CA ILE A 203 -26.06 27.95 13.23
C ILE A 203 -27.17 27.17 13.95
N GLU A 204 -28.17 26.68 13.22
CA GLU A 204 -29.22 25.87 13.82
C GLU A 204 -28.64 24.57 14.40
N PHE A 205 -27.76 23.87 13.68
CA PHE A 205 -27.08 22.67 14.17
C PHE A 205 -26.27 22.90 15.45
N MET A 206 -25.68 24.09 15.61
CA MET A 206 -24.90 24.45 16.79
C MET A 206 -25.77 24.72 18.03
N LYS A 207 -27.08 24.96 17.86
CA LYS A 207 -28.04 25.28 18.94
C LYS A 207 -28.74 24.06 19.53
N TYR A 208 -28.21 22.87 19.32
CA TYR A 208 -28.76 21.65 19.88
C TYR A 208 -27.68 20.86 20.61
N GLU A 209 -28.09 19.88 21.43
CA GLU A 209 -27.14 18.99 22.08
C GLU A 209 -26.32 18.21 21.05
N TYR A 210 -25.00 18.35 21.15
CA TYR A 210 -24.00 17.60 20.41
C TYR A 210 -23.05 16.94 21.41
N LYS A 211 -22.41 15.84 21.01
CA LYS A 211 -21.31 15.27 21.80
C LYS A 211 -20.04 16.08 21.53
N ASN A 212 -19.20 16.27 22.55
CA ASN A 212 -17.87 16.83 22.36
C ASN A 212 -17.15 16.04 21.26
N GLU A 213 -16.46 16.77 20.36
CA GLU A 213 -15.77 16.25 19.17
C GLU A 213 -16.66 15.70 18.03
N ASP A 214 -17.98 15.91 18.05
CA ASP A 214 -18.82 15.55 16.89
C ASP A 214 -18.36 16.30 15.62
N ILE A 215 -18.58 15.66 14.48
CA ILE A 215 -18.15 16.16 13.17
C ILE A 215 -19.39 16.27 12.29
N ILE A 216 -19.53 17.42 11.64
CA ILE A 216 -20.56 17.62 10.62
C ILE A 216 -19.95 17.29 9.26
N ASP A 217 -20.50 16.30 8.59
CA ASP A 217 -20.20 15.96 7.21
C ASP A 217 -21.25 16.57 6.27
N ILE A 218 -20.80 17.04 5.11
CA ILE A 218 -21.66 17.60 4.07
C ILE A 218 -21.74 16.62 2.91
N TYR A 219 -22.96 16.34 2.43
CA TYR A 219 -23.24 15.45 1.32
C TYR A 219 -24.09 16.14 0.25
N LEU A 220 -23.94 15.72 -1.00
CA LEU A 220 -24.98 15.83 -2.02
C LEU A 220 -25.86 14.58 -1.89
N SER A 221 -27.14 14.79 -1.60
CA SER A 221 -28.19 13.78 -1.72
C SER A 221 -28.79 13.92 -3.12
N ILE A 222 -28.41 13.02 -4.02
CA ILE A 222 -28.74 13.08 -5.44
C ILE A 222 -29.79 12.02 -5.74
N LYS A 223 -30.96 12.45 -6.22
CA LYS A 223 -32.01 11.56 -6.68
C LYS A 223 -31.95 11.48 -8.20
N VAL A 224 -31.93 10.26 -8.73
CA VAL A 224 -31.86 9.99 -10.17
C VAL A 224 -33.11 9.27 -10.65
N LEU A 225 -33.38 9.28 -11.97
CA LEU A 225 -34.52 8.54 -12.53
C LEU A 225 -34.34 7.03 -12.33
N GLU A 226 -33.12 6.55 -12.52
CA GLU A 226 -32.76 5.15 -12.72
C GLU A 226 -32.75 4.33 -11.43
N SER A 227 -32.72 4.96 -10.26
CA SER A 227 -32.70 4.29 -8.96
C SER A 227 -33.80 4.85 -8.04
N SER A 228 -34.39 3.98 -7.23
CA SER A 228 -35.29 4.36 -6.13
C SER A 228 -34.54 4.99 -4.95
N GLU A 229 -33.27 4.64 -4.78
CA GLU A 229 -32.42 5.10 -3.68
C GLU A 229 -31.74 6.44 -4.00
N ASN A 230 -31.53 7.26 -2.96
CA ASN A 230 -30.77 8.48 -3.08
C ASN A 230 -29.26 8.19 -3.02
N LEU A 231 -28.50 8.69 -3.98
CA LEU A 231 -27.05 8.66 -3.93
C LEU A 231 -26.57 9.66 -2.88
N ARG A 232 -25.72 9.23 -1.94
CA ARG A 232 -25.18 10.06 -0.87
C ARG A 232 -23.69 10.28 -1.08
N ILE A 233 -23.36 11.43 -1.65
CA ILE A 233 -22.00 11.77 -2.09
C ILE A 233 -21.43 12.87 -1.20
N LYS A 234 -20.47 12.58 -0.32
CA LYS A 234 -19.78 13.64 0.47
C LYS A 234 -19.31 14.80 -0.42
N ILE A 235 -19.36 16.05 -0.01
CA ILE A 235 -18.76 17.14 -0.82
C ILE A 235 -17.25 17.13 -0.57
N GLY A 236 -16.43 17.41 -1.59
CA GLY A 236 -14.97 17.34 -1.44
C GLY A 236 -14.20 17.62 -2.71
N ASN A 237 -12.92 17.24 -2.71
CA ASN A 237 -11.96 17.49 -3.79
C ASN A 237 -11.86 18.98 -4.16
N PRO A 238 -11.50 19.86 -3.21
CA PRO A 238 -11.38 21.28 -3.49
C PRO A 238 -10.35 21.55 -4.59
N ARG A 239 -10.63 22.54 -5.44
CA ARG A 239 -9.59 23.17 -6.24
C ARG A 239 -8.54 23.78 -5.31
N ILE A 240 -7.30 23.84 -5.79
CA ILE A 240 -6.14 24.23 -4.97
C ILE A 240 -6.34 25.59 -4.30
N MET A 241 -6.95 26.55 -5.00
CA MET A 241 -7.21 27.88 -4.44
C MET A 241 -8.30 27.84 -3.37
N ALA A 242 -9.37 27.05 -3.54
CA ALA A 242 -10.40 26.87 -2.51
C ALA A 242 -9.80 26.29 -1.23
N GLU A 243 -8.94 25.28 -1.35
CA GLU A 243 -8.25 24.69 -0.19
C GLU A 243 -7.25 25.64 0.47
N LYS A 244 -6.50 26.42 -0.32
CA LYS A 244 -5.50 27.37 0.20
C LYS A 244 -6.15 28.57 0.90
N LEU A 245 -7.31 29.01 0.40
CA LEU A 245 -8.07 30.12 0.94
C LEU A 245 -9.01 29.71 2.08
N LEU A 246 -9.16 28.40 2.34
CA LEU A 246 -9.96 27.90 3.46
C LEU A 246 -9.48 28.53 4.77
N LYS A 247 -10.34 29.38 5.31
CA LYS A 247 -10.18 30.12 6.56
C LYS A 247 -11.57 30.43 7.09
N GLY A 248 -11.60 30.84 8.36
CA GLY A 248 -12.80 31.27 9.04
C GLY A 248 -13.39 30.16 9.89
N GLU A 249 -14.29 30.58 10.76
CA GLU A 249 -15.06 29.75 11.66
C GLU A 249 -16.43 30.41 11.79
N ILE A 250 -17.43 29.61 12.15
CA ILE A 250 -18.75 30.09 12.52
C ILE A 250 -18.85 29.97 14.03
N ILE A 251 -19.21 31.05 14.72
CA ILE A 251 -19.23 31.12 16.18
C ILE A 251 -20.62 31.53 16.65
N THR A 252 -21.14 30.84 17.66
CA THR A 252 -22.38 31.23 18.34
C THR A 252 -22.32 30.88 19.83
N GLU A 253 -23.26 31.42 20.60
CA GLU A 253 -23.42 31.08 22.02
C GLU A 253 -24.52 30.03 22.17
N PHE A 254 -24.27 29.00 22.98
CA PHE A 254 -25.24 27.95 23.29
C PHE A 254 -25.04 27.40 24.71
N ASN A 255 -26.11 27.33 25.50
CA ASN A 255 -26.12 26.83 26.88
C ASN A 255 -25.00 27.42 27.77
N GLY A 256 -24.75 28.74 27.66
CA GLY A 256 -23.73 29.44 28.44
C GLY A 256 -22.28 29.16 28.02
N ASN A 257 -22.08 28.47 26.89
CA ASN A 257 -20.78 28.21 26.28
C ASN A 257 -20.69 28.83 24.89
N ILE A 258 -19.47 29.07 24.42
CA ILE A 258 -19.21 29.49 23.05
C ILE A 258 -18.94 28.25 22.20
N VAL A 259 -19.64 28.12 21.08
CA VAL A 259 -19.50 27.01 20.14
C VAL A 259 -18.90 27.55 18.85
N SER A 260 -17.88 26.89 18.30
CA SER A 260 -17.36 27.21 16.97
C SER A 260 -17.32 26.02 16.02
N LEU A 261 -17.67 26.25 14.75
CA LEU A 261 -17.51 25.31 13.65
C LEU A 261 -16.28 25.70 12.82
N THR A 262 -15.29 24.82 12.79
CA THR A 262 -14.10 24.98 11.94
C THR A 262 -14.17 24.06 10.73
N PRO A 263 -14.15 24.59 9.49
CA PRO A 263 -14.12 23.76 8.30
C PRO A 263 -12.75 23.14 8.07
N TYR A 264 -12.72 21.90 7.59
CA TYR A 264 -11.50 21.22 7.18
C TYR A 264 -11.77 20.19 6.08
N PHE A 265 -10.69 19.73 5.43
CA PHE A 265 -10.75 18.64 4.47
C PHE A 265 -10.18 17.36 5.08
N THR A 266 -10.95 16.26 5.02
CA THR A 266 -10.51 14.96 5.53
C THR A 266 -9.29 14.40 4.78
N MET A 267 -8.38 13.70 5.46
CA MET A 267 -7.11 13.25 4.88
C MET A 267 -7.25 12.33 3.66
N LYS A 268 -8.07 11.26 3.77
CA LYS A 268 -8.19 10.22 2.73
C LYS A 268 -9.08 10.64 1.57
N GLY A 269 -10.26 11.18 1.88
CA GLY A 269 -11.28 11.52 0.89
C GLY A 269 -11.26 12.97 0.41
N ARG A 270 -10.52 13.85 1.11
CA ARG A 270 -10.53 15.31 0.89
C ARG A 270 -11.95 15.87 0.86
N ASN A 271 -12.79 15.31 1.73
CA ASN A 271 -14.18 15.72 1.92
C ASN A 271 -14.26 16.92 2.86
N LEU A 272 -15.14 17.87 2.54
CA LEU A 272 -15.47 18.98 3.42
C LEU A 272 -16.24 18.46 4.63
N SER A 273 -15.73 18.78 5.80
CA SER A 273 -16.36 18.51 7.09
C SER A 273 -16.14 19.72 8.00
N PHE A 274 -16.95 19.83 9.06
CA PHE A 274 -16.78 20.84 10.10
C PHE A 274 -16.54 20.15 11.44
N ARG A 275 -15.55 20.62 12.19
CA ARG A 275 -15.34 20.22 13.59
C ARG A 275 -16.12 21.16 14.48
N ILE A 276 -16.83 20.60 15.45
CA ILE A 276 -17.48 21.36 16.52
C ILE A 276 -16.46 21.52 17.65
N ASN A 277 -16.17 22.78 18.02
CA ASN A 277 -15.42 23.12 19.22
C ASN A 277 -16.35 23.83 20.19
N THR A 278 -16.14 23.60 21.48
CA THR A 278 -16.91 24.24 22.54
C THR A 278 -15.93 24.85 23.54
N TYR A 279 -16.21 26.06 24.00
CA TYR A 279 -15.35 26.80 24.91
C TYR A 279 -16.23 27.35 26.04
N ASP A 280 -15.72 27.33 27.27
CA ASP A 280 -16.25 28.22 28.29
C ASP A 280 -15.97 29.68 27.91
N ILE A 281 -16.76 30.60 28.48
CA ILE A 281 -16.69 32.02 28.13
C ILE A 281 -15.28 32.60 28.39
N ASP A 282 -14.65 32.26 29.50
CA ASP A 282 -13.32 32.78 29.88
C ASP A 282 -12.22 32.29 28.93
N SER A 283 -12.28 31.01 28.54
CA SER A 283 -11.39 30.42 27.54
C SER A 283 -11.54 31.07 26.17
N TYR A 284 -12.78 31.32 25.75
CA TYR A 284 -13.04 32.01 24.49
C TYR A 284 -12.57 33.48 24.50
N LEU A 285 -12.80 34.21 25.59
CA LEU A 285 -12.28 35.58 25.75
C LEU A 285 -10.75 35.59 25.67
N THR A 286 -10.09 34.62 26.32
CA THR A 286 -8.64 34.46 26.25
C THR A 286 -8.17 34.13 24.84
N TYR A 287 -8.86 33.25 24.12
CA TYR A 287 -8.63 32.97 22.70
C TYR A 287 -8.65 34.25 21.87
N VAL A 288 -9.70 35.06 22.00
CA VAL A 288 -9.86 36.34 21.29
C VAL A 288 -8.73 37.32 21.64
N ASP A 289 -8.37 37.43 22.92
CA ASP A 289 -7.32 38.35 23.37
C ASP A 289 -5.93 37.96 22.86
N GLU A 290 -5.59 36.67 22.88
CA GLU A 290 -4.33 36.20 22.30
C GLU A 290 -4.32 36.37 20.76
N LEU A 291 -5.49 36.34 20.09
CA LEU A 291 -5.61 36.70 18.68
C LEU A 291 -5.39 38.19 18.40
N LYS A 292 -5.76 39.09 19.30
CA LYS A 292 -5.50 40.54 19.17
C LYS A 292 -4.04 40.91 19.44
N ARG A 293 -3.35 40.15 20.30
CA ARG A 293 -1.97 40.48 20.69
C ARG A 293 -0.99 40.47 19.51
N PRO A 294 -0.14 41.50 19.38
CA PRO A 294 0.86 41.59 18.33
C PRO A 294 1.93 40.52 18.52
N LYS A 295 2.46 40.01 17.41
CA LYS A 295 3.50 38.98 17.41
C LYS A 295 4.79 39.54 18.03
N ARG A 296 5.14 39.10 19.23
CA ARG A 296 6.48 39.30 19.78
C ARG A 296 7.27 38.01 19.63
N PRO A 297 8.32 38.01 18.81
CA PRO A 297 9.18 36.84 18.72
C PRO A 297 10.03 36.64 19.98
N ASN A 298 10.08 35.41 20.49
CA ASN A 298 10.74 35.04 21.74
C ASN A 298 12.29 34.91 21.65
N PHE A 299 12.95 35.47 20.64
CA PHE A 299 14.38 35.22 20.44
C PHE A 299 15.31 35.79 21.52
N LEU A 300 14.83 36.73 22.35
CA LEU A 300 15.60 37.32 23.46
C LEU A 300 15.44 36.56 24.79
N LYS A 301 14.62 35.50 24.81
CA LYS A 301 14.30 34.74 26.02
C LYS A 301 15.47 33.83 26.41
N LYS A 302 15.91 33.90 27.67
CA LYS A 302 16.95 32.98 28.19
C LYS A 302 16.42 31.54 28.20
N GLU A 303 17.32 30.56 28.07
CA GLU A 303 16.94 29.14 27.99
C GLU A 303 16.08 28.67 29.19
N ASN A 304 16.41 29.11 30.39
CA ASN A 304 15.66 28.78 31.61
C ASN A 304 14.24 29.40 31.66
N GLN A 305 13.98 30.43 30.85
CA GLN A 305 12.66 31.04 30.77
C GLN A 305 11.78 30.38 29.69
N LYS A 306 12.37 29.59 28.78
CA LYS A 306 11.63 28.99 27.65
C LYS A 306 10.56 28.02 28.15
N ILE A 307 9.35 28.16 27.58
CA ILE A 307 8.17 27.39 27.98
C ILE A 307 8.13 26.08 27.20
N TRP A 308 8.00 24.98 27.94
CA TRP A 308 7.86 23.63 27.42
C TRP A 308 6.42 23.18 27.63
N VAL A 309 5.76 22.75 26.55
CA VAL A 309 4.44 22.12 26.60
C VAL A 309 4.61 20.67 26.17
N ILE A 310 4.22 19.75 27.04
CA ILE A 310 4.35 18.31 26.83
C ILE A 310 2.96 17.68 26.88
N GLY A 311 2.70 16.70 26.01
CA GLY A 311 1.44 15.97 26.05
C GLY A 311 1.40 14.79 25.08
N GLU A 312 0.34 13.99 25.16
CA GLU A 312 0.17 12.79 24.35
C GLU A 312 -1.12 12.91 23.51
N LYS A 313 -2.19 12.26 23.96
CA LYS A 313 -3.56 12.64 23.65
C LYS A 313 -4.09 13.44 24.83
N SER A 314 -5.11 14.27 24.61
CA SER A 314 -5.73 15.10 25.65
C SER A 314 -6.10 14.32 26.91
N TYR A 315 -6.47 13.05 26.80
CA TYR A 315 -6.84 12.18 27.93
C TYR A 315 -5.74 11.21 28.40
N LYS A 316 -4.50 11.25 27.86
CA LYS A 316 -3.44 10.27 28.17
C LYS A 316 -2.20 10.89 28.85
N ALA A 317 -1.63 10.13 29.78
CA ALA A 317 -0.36 10.41 30.46
C ALA A 317 0.30 9.11 30.96
N GLN A 318 0.79 8.28 30.05
CA GLN A 318 1.44 7.00 30.38
C GLN A 318 2.62 6.61 29.46
N ASP A 319 2.92 7.42 28.45
CA ASP A 319 3.90 7.09 27.41
C ASP A 319 5.11 8.06 27.46
N ASN A 320 5.88 8.16 26.38
CA ASN A 320 7.07 9.01 26.29
C ASN A 320 6.83 10.47 26.70
N GLY A 321 5.61 10.99 26.51
CA GLY A 321 5.25 12.34 26.95
C GLY A 321 5.25 12.45 28.47
N TYR A 322 4.57 11.52 29.15
CA TYR A 322 4.58 11.42 30.61
C TYR A 322 5.99 11.24 31.18
N HIS A 323 6.76 10.27 30.67
CA HIS A 323 8.11 10.01 31.19
C HIS A 323 9.05 11.21 31.01
N PHE A 324 8.99 11.89 29.86
CA PHE A 324 9.79 13.08 29.62
C PHE A 324 9.35 14.26 30.51
N PHE A 325 8.05 14.45 30.72
CA PHE A 325 7.53 15.46 31.64
C PHE A 325 7.99 15.21 33.08
N LYS A 326 7.87 13.97 33.56
CA LYS A 326 8.36 13.55 34.88
C LYS A 326 9.85 13.85 35.04
N TYR A 327 10.68 13.51 34.05
CA TYR A 327 12.10 13.84 34.04
C TYR A 327 12.32 15.36 34.15
N MET A 328 11.67 16.15 33.30
CA MET A 328 11.84 17.61 33.29
C MET A 328 11.43 18.26 34.62
N ARG A 329 10.33 17.81 35.23
CA ARG A 329 9.89 18.33 36.54
C ARG A 329 10.80 17.89 37.69
N THR A 330 11.45 16.74 37.57
CA THR A 330 12.35 16.20 38.61
C THR A 330 13.75 16.83 38.54
N TYR A 331 14.34 16.91 37.35
CA TYR A 331 15.74 17.33 37.15
C TYR A 331 15.92 18.76 36.65
N HIS A 332 14.86 19.39 36.13
CA HIS A 332 14.85 20.79 35.70
C HIS A 332 13.66 21.57 36.28
N PRO A 333 13.45 21.56 37.63
CA PRO A 333 12.26 22.13 38.26
C PRO A 333 12.15 23.65 38.08
N ASP A 334 13.26 24.34 37.81
CA ASP A 334 13.36 25.78 37.54
C ASP A 334 12.76 26.19 36.19
N LYS A 335 12.58 25.24 35.25
CA LYS A 335 12.06 25.51 33.93
C LYS A 335 10.52 25.51 33.93
N PRO A 336 9.89 26.42 33.16
CA PRO A 336 8.44 26.45 33.01
C PRO A 336 7.99 25.34 32.05
N VAL A 337 7.83 24.13 32.60
CA VAL A 337 7.39 22.92 31.90
C VAL A 337 5.97 22.56 32.30
N TYR A 338 5.08 22.43 31.33
CA TYR A 338 3.67 22.16 31.54
C TYR A 338 3.20 20.89 30.82
N TYR A 339 2.31 20.13 31.46
CA TYR A 339 1.63 18.98 30.86
C TYR A 339 0.18 19.34 30.52
N ILE A 340 -0.29 18.96 29.32
CA ILE A 340 -1.69 19.16 28.90
C ILE A 340 -2.49 17.87 29.11
N ILE A 341 -3.58 17.95 29.89
CA ILE A 341 -4.49 16.81 30.10
C ILE A 341 -5.93 17.26 30.38
N GLU A 342 -6.92 16.47 30.00
CA GLU A 342 -8.33 16.66 30.36
C GLU A 342 -8.54 16.54 31.87
N LYS A 343 -9.44 17.36 32.42
CA LYS A 343 -9.68 17.44 33.86
C LYS A 343 -10.29 16.15 34.43
N ASP A 344 -11.10 15.47 33.63
CA ASP A 344 -11.80 14.23 33.94
C ASP A 344 -11.06 12.97 33.46
N SER A 345 -9.85 13.12 32.89
CA SER A 345 -9.02 11.98 32.57
C SER A 345 -8.62 11.22 33.84
N LYS A 346 -8.82 9.90 33.85
CA LYS A 346 -8.32 9.01 34.89
C LYS A 346 -6.79 9.08 35.02
N GLU A 347 -6.07 9.32 33.92
CA GLU A 347 -4.60 9.39 33.90
C GLU A 347 -4.05 10.74 34.39
N ALA A 348 -4.91 11.72 34.72
CA ALA A 348 -4.46 13.00 35.29
C ALA A 348 -3.70 12.82 36.62
N GLU A 349 -4.04 11.79 37.40
CA GLU A 349 -3.36 11.45 38.65
C GLU A 349 -1.86 11.16 38.47
N ASN A 350 -1.44 10.74 37.27
CA ASN A 350 -0.03 10.45 36.97
C ASN A 350 0.82 11.74 36.93
N VAL A 351 0.25 12.87 36.52
CA VAL A 351 0.98 14.12 36.27
C VAL A 351 0.78 15.18 37.36
N LEU A 352 -0.38 15.18 38.03
CA LEU A 352 -0.71 16.13 39.10
C LEU A 352 0.37 16.23 40.21
N PRO A 353 0.98 15.13 40.69
CA PRO A 353 2.02 15.21 41.73
C PRO A 353 3.27 16.02 41.35
N PHE A 354 3.52 16.25 40.06
CA PHE A 354 4.70 16.98 39.58
C PHE A 354 4.47 18.50 39.39
N GLY A 355 3.23 18.97 39.59
CA GLY A 355 2.82 20.36 39.39
C GLY A 355 2.81 20.80 37.92
N ASN A 356 2.49 22.06 37.64
CA ASN A 356 2.44 22.63 36.28
C ASN A 356 1.55 21.84 35.28
N VAL A 357 0.41 21.35 35.75
CA VAL A 357 -0.58 20.70 34.89
C VAL A 357 -1.58 21.75 34.41
N ILE A 358 -1.80 21.81 33.09
CA ILE A 358 -2.78 22.70 32.48
C ILE A 358 -3.91 21.83 31.92
N PHE A 359 -5.14 22.17 32.30
CA PHE A 359 -6.29 21.43 31.82
C PHE A 359 -6.62 21.77 30.37
N TYR A 360 -6.91 20.73 29.59
CA TYR A 360 -7.30 20.84 28.20
C TYR A 360 -8.46 21.84 28.03
N ASN A 361 -8.41 22.59 26.94
CA ASN A 361 -9.38 23.66 26.61
C ASN A 361 -9.57 24.81 27.64
N SER A 362 -8.76 24.91 28.70
CA SER A 362 -8.86 26.03 29.67
C SER A 362 -8.28 27.35 29.14
N ALA A 363 -8.65 28.48 29.74
CA ALA A 363 -8.11 29.80 29.42
C ALA A 363 -6.58 29.84 29.52
N GLU A 364 -6.01 29.18 30.53
CA GLU A 364 -4.57 29.06 30.68
C GLU A 364 -3.93 28.28 29.53
N HIS A 365 -4.60 27.24 29.03
CA HIS A 365 -4.13 26.46 27.88
C HIS A 365 -3.99 27.32 26.62
N PHE A 366 -4.99 28.17 26.30
CA PHE A 366 -4.90 29.13 25.19
C PHE A 366 -3.70 30.09 25.35
N LYS A 367 -3.50 30.60 26.56
CA LYS A 367 -2.42 31.55 26.87
C LYS A 367 -1.03 30.92 26.75
N ILE A 368 -0.85 29.71 27.30
CA ILE A 368 0.46 29.04 27.38
C ILE A 368 0.85 28.46 26.01
N MET A 369 -0.09 27.85 25.28
CA MET A 369 0.20 27.22 23.99
C MET A 369 0.76 28.20 22.94
N ILE A 370 0.24 29.43 22.86
CA ILE A 370 0.81 30.46 21.95
C ILE A 370 2.22 30.90 22.36
N LYS A 371 2.51 30.88 23.67
CA LYS A 371 3.80 31.31 24.25
C LYS A 371 4.83 30.20 24.31
N ALA A 372 4.44 28.96 23.99
CA ALA A 372 5.31 27.81 24.01
C ALA A 372 6.52 28.04 23.10
N ASP A 373 7.69 27.67 23.63
CA ASP A 373 8.95 27.66 22.89
C ASP A 373 9.23 26.25 22.35
N TYR A 374 8.79 25.23 23.10
CA TYR A 374 8.86 23.81 22.72
C TYR A 374 7.50 23.13 22.93
N ILE A 375 7.07 22.34 21.95
CA ILE A 375 5.89 21.46 22.04
C ILE A 375 6.37 20.04 21.79
N CYS A 376 6.28 19.17 22.80
CA CYS A 376 6.79 17.80 22.74
C CYS A 376 5.62 16.82 22.83
N THR A 377 5.39 16.04 21.78
CA THR A 377 4.24 15.12 21.71
C THR A 377 4.58 13.74 21.17
N THR A 378 3.87 12.72 21.66
CA THR A 378 3.99 11.34 21.14
C THR A 378 3.15 11.08 19.89
N HIS A 379 2.12 11.92 19.69
CA HIS A 379 1.20 11.90 18.55
C HIS A 379 1.29 13.24 17.78
N HIS A 380 0.41 13.47 16.80
CA HIS A 380 0.35 14.75 16.08
C HIS A 380 0.24 15.91 17.08
N PRO A 381 1.08 16.97 16.97
CA PRO A 381 1.06 18.10 17.90
C PRO A 381 -0.32 18.77 18.05
N GLU A 382 -1.14 18.74 16.99
CA GLU A 382 -2.48 19.33 16.99
C GLU A 382 -3.47 18.65 17.95
N LEU A 383 -3.21 17.42 18.38
CA LEU A 383 -4.09 16.70 19.31
C LEU A 383 -4.09 17.28 20.73
N ILE A 384 -3.09 18.08 21.08
CA ILE A 384 -3.04 18.76 22.37
C ILE A 384 -3.27 20.27 22.24
N TYR A 385 -3.64 20.78 21.06
CA TYR A 385 -4.00 22.19 20.93
C TYR A 385 -5.38 22.45 21.53
N PRO A 386 -5.63 23.63 22.10
CA PRO A 386 -6.93 23.97 22.69
C PRO A 386 -8.03 24.20 21.63
N THR A 387 -7.65 24.30 20.35
CA THR A 387 -8.59 24.51 19.25
C THR A 387 -7.97 24.04 17.94
N THR A 388 -8.82 23.62 17.00
CA THR A 388 -8.42 23.35 15.62
C THR A 388 -8.47 24.58 14.72
N SER A 389 -8.80 25.76 15.26
CA SER A 389 -8.88 27.01 14.50
C SER A 389 -7.55 27.38 13.86
N ASP A 390 -7.55 27.40 12.53
CA ASP A 390 -6.39 27.68 11.68
C ASP A 390 -5.79 29.08 11.94
N ILE A 391 -6.61 30.03 12.40
CA ILE A 391 -6.18 31.40 12.73
C ILE A 391 -5.29 31.39 13.97
N TYR A 392 -5.64 30.57 14.96
CA TYR A 392 -4.93 30.41 16.21
C TYR A 392 -3.69 29.52 16.07
N THR A 393 -3.82 28.34 15.46
CA THR A 393 -2.70 27.40 15.31
C THR A 393 -1.54 28.01 14.50
N ARG A 394 -1.83 28.89 13.54
CA ARG A 394 -0.81 29.66 12.80
C ARG A 394 -0.02 30.65 13.66
N LYS A 395 -0.51 31.04 14.84
CA LYS A 395 0.24 31.88 15.79
C LYS A 395 1.25 31.08 16.61
N ILE A 396 1.08 29.77 16.76
CA ILE A 396 2.04 28.91 17.45
C ILE A 396 3.36 28.88 16.66
N LYS A 397 4.47 29.21 17.34
CA LYS A 397 5.83 29.26 16.76
C LYS A 397 6.84 28.34 17.44
N ALA A 398 6.40 27.58 18.45
CA ALA A 398 7.21 26.61 19.15
C ALA A 398 7.88 25.63 18.17
N VAL A 399 9.07 25.17 18.56
CA VAL A 399 9.71 23.99 17.95
C VAL A 399 8.87 22.77 18.33
N LYS A 400 8.40 22.04 17.33
CA LYS A 400 7.56 20.85 17.51
C LYS A 400 8.42 19.61 17.48
N VAL A 401 8.46 18.91 18.60
CA VAL A 401 9.26 17.71 18.83
C VAL A 401 8.33 16.52 18.89
N PHE A 402 8.57 15.54 18.02
CA PHE A 402 7.85 14.29 18.01
C PHE A 402 8.62 13.25 18.81
N LEU A 403 8.13 12.96 20.02
CA LEU A 403 8.69 11.99 20.96
C LEU A 403 8.38 10.53 20.58
N GLN A 404 7.49 10.33 19.59
CA GLN A 404 7.04 9.04 19.08
C GLN A 404 6.23 8.21 20.11
N HIS A 405 5.26 7.44 19.63
CA HIS A 405 4.43 6.55 20.47
C HIS A 405 5.00 5.13 20.61
N GLY A 406 5.86 4.70 19.67
CA GLY A 406 6.48 3.38 19.71
C GLY A 406 7.32 3.14 18.47
N VAL A 407 8.23 2.16 18.55
CA VAL A 407 9.26 1.88 17.53
C VAL A 407 8.64 1.65 16.14
N LEU A 408 9.18 2.32 15.13
CA LEU A 408 8.87 2.20 13.71
C LEU A 408 9.44 0.91 13.14
N GLY A 409 8.69 0.29 12.23
CA GLY A 409 9.18 -0.86 11.48
C GLY A 409 8.05 -1.57 10.74
N THR A 410 7.21 -2.28 11.49
CA THR A 410 6.26 -3.25 10.94
C THR A 410 5.27 -2.65 9.95
N LYS A 411 4.61 -1.54 10.28
CA LYS A 411 3.63 -0.87 9.41
C LYS A 411 4.26 0.32 8.68
N ASN A 412 3.88 0.52 7.43
CA ASN A 412 4.25 1.71 6.68
C ASN A 412 3.44 2.94 7.14
N LEU A 413 4.12 3.94 7.71
CA LEU A 413 3.53 5.14 8.27
C LEU A 413 3.78 6.39 7.43
N SER A 414 4.29 6.27 6.20
CA SER A 414 4.57 7.41 5.30
C SER A 414 3.33 8.27 5.01
N ASN A 415 2.13 7.70 5.09
CA ASN A 415 0.86 8.41 4.88
C ASN A 415 0.26 9.02 6.17
N ILE A 416 0.92 8.84 7.32
CA ILE A 416 0.47 9.34 8.62
C ILE A 416 1.52 10.30 9.21
N ASN A 417 2.78 9.85 9.29
CA ASN A 417 3.89 10.57 9.91
C ASN A 417 4.92 11.10 8.89
N GLY A 418 4.53 11.24 7.61
CA GLY A 418 5.43 11.75 6.57
C GLY A 418 5.58 13.27 6.61
N ASN A 419 6.81 13.78 6.50
CA ASN A 419 7.13 15.23 6.46
C ASN A 419 6.51 15.95 5.24
N GLN A 420 6.09 15.20 4.21
CA GLN A 420 5.37 15.72 3.05
C GLN A 420 3.89 16.01 3.32
N LEU A 421 3.34 15.55 4.45
CA LEU A 421 1.94 15.72 4.81
C LEU A 421 1.73 17.09 5.45
N LYS A 422 0.67 17.79 5.02
CA LYS A 422 0.34 19.13 5.54
C LYS A 422 0.08 19.10 7.06
N ASP A 423 -0.56 18.04 7.54
CA ASP A 423 -1.11 17.94 8.89
C ASP A 423 -0.15 17.25 9.88
N PHE A 424 1.03 16.77 9.41
CA PHE A 424 2.10 16.26 10.27
C PHE A 424 3.29 17.23 10.28
N ASN A 425 3.12 18.30 11.06
CA ASN A 425 4.06 19.42 11.12
C ASN A 425 5.00 19.27 12.34
N VAL A 426 6.16 18.66 12.11
CA VAL A 426 7.16 18.36 13.14
C VAL A 426 8.52 18.91 12.71
N ASP A 427 9.24 19.55 13.64
CA ASP A 427 10.56 20.14 13.39
C ASP A 427 11.69 19.16 13.72
N LEU A 428 11.55 18.42 14.83
CA LEU A 428 12.51 17.42 15.32
C LEU A 428 11.81 16.09 15.62
N PHE A 429 12.33 14.99 15.09
CA PHE A 429 11.83 13.63 15.26
C PHE A 429 12.80 12.83 16.11
N ILE A 430 12.31 12.25 17.21
CA ILE A 430 13.10 11.42 18.12
C ILE A 430 12.98 9.95 17.72
N THR A 431 14.10 9.22 17.68
CA THR A 431 14.13 7.78 17.38
C THR A 431 14.93 6.98 18.41
N SER A 432 14.59 5.70 18.56
CA SER A 432 15.26 4.74 19.44
C SER A 432 16.61 4.26 18.91
N SER A 433 16.80 4.25 17.59
CA SER A 433 18.04 3.75 16.97
C SER A 433 18.40 4.45 15.66
N SER A 434 19.62 4.19 15.18
CA SER A 434 20.09 4.60 13.86
C SER A 434 19.26 3.98 12.74
N ARG A 435 18.79 2.73 12.91
CA ARG A 435 17.95 2.05 11.93
C ARG A 435 16.60 2.75 11.77
N GLU A 436 15.98 3.18 12.86
CA GLU A 436 14.78 4.00 12.78
C GLU A 436 15.05 5.36 12.12
N LYS A 437 16.17 6.00 12.44
CA LYS A 437 16.55 7.27 11.79
C LYS A 437 16.64 7.11 10.27
N GLU A 438 17.17 5.99 9.77
CA GLU A 438 17.16 5.69 8.33
C GLU A 438 15.73 5.62 7.77
N ILE A 439 14.81 4.96 8.47
CA ILE A 439 13.38 4.88 8.07
C ILE A 439 12.78 6.29 8.00
N VAL A 440 12.97 7.12 9.04
CA VAL A 440 12.41 8.48 9.10
C VAL A 440 12.97 9.37 7.99
N VAL A 441 14.26 9.26 7.67
CA VAL A 441 14.88 10.04 6.59
C VAL A 441 14.47 9.53 5.21
N ARG A 442 14.51 8.21 4.99
CA ARG A 442 14.27 7.56 3.69
C ARG A 442 12.79 7.53 3.32
N ASP A 443 11.93 7.10 4.24
CA ASP A 443 10.54 6.76 3.97
C ASP A 443 9.57 7.86 4.41
N LEU A 444 9.89 8.58 5.50
CA LEU A 444 9.07 9.69 6.01
C LEU A 444 9.57 11.07 5.49
N ASN A 445 10.62 11.11 4.68
CA ASN A 445 11.15 12.30 4.01
C ASN A 445 11.63 13.44 4.93
N PHE A 446 12.09 13.12 6.13
CA PHE A 446 12.78 14.08 7.00
C PHE A 446 14.22 14.31 6.55
N PHE A 447 14.76 15.51 6.81
CA PHE A 447 16.20 15.72 6.68
C PHE A 447 16.93 15.06 7.86
N SER A 448 18.15 14.56 7.64
CA SER A 448 18.92 13.86 8.69
C SER A 448 19.18 14.72 9.94
N ASN A 449 19.24 16.04 9.81
CA ASN A 449 19.38 16.97 10.93
C ASN A 449 18.07 17.27 11.66
N GLN A 450 16.93 16.80 11.15
CA GLN A 450 15.63 16.83 11.83
C GLN A 450 15.36 15.54 12.60
N VAL A 451 16.31 14.60 12.66
CA VAL A 451 16.12 13.30 13.31
C VAL A 451 17.24 13.03 14.31
N ALA A 452 16.90 12.83 15.58
CA ALA A 452 17.84 12.57 16.65
C ALA A 452 17.69 11.14 17.18
N VAL A 453 18.82 10.42 17.30
CA VAL A 453 18.88 9.09 17.91
C VAL A 453 19.21 9.27 19.38
N THR A 454 18.20 9.20 20.25
CA THR A 454 18.36 9.44 21.69
C THR A 454 17.92 8.25 22.54
N GLY A 455 17.19 7.30 21.97
CA GLY A 455 16.31 6.43 22.74
C GLY A 455 14.97 7.11 23.01
N LEU A 456 13.94 6.33 23.35
CA LEU A 456 12.62 6.86 23.73
C LEU A 456 12.57 7.13 25.23
N ALA A 457 11.85 8.17 25.65
CA ALA A 457 11.81 8.63 27.05
C ALA A 457 11.39 7.52 28.04
N ARG A 458 10.40 6.70 27.66
CA ARG A 458 9.90 5.58 28.49
C ARG A 458 10.92 4.49 28.73
N PHE A 459 12.00 4.42 27.93
CA PHE A 459 13.02 3.40 28.09
C PHE A 459 13.82 3.55 29.38
N ASP A 460 13.86 4.75 29.97
CA ASP A 460 14.48 4.96 31.28
C ASP A 460 13.76 4.16 32.39
N GLU A 461 12.43 4.01 32.27
CA GLU A 461 11.62 3.18 33.15
C GLU A 461 11.54 1.71 32.68
N LEU A 462 11.56 1.45 31.37
CA LEU A 462 11.59 0.08 30.84
C LEU A 462 12.78 -0.71 31.39
N PHE A 463 13.98 -0.10 31.41
CA PHE A 463 15.21 -0.70 31.94
C PHE A 463 15.39 -0.51 33.46
N ASN A 464 14.38 0.01 34.16
CA ASN A 464 14.39 0.08 35.61
C ASN A 464 14.06 -1.32 36.19
N PRO A 465 14.94 -1.95 36.97
CA PRO A 465 14.76 -3.32 37.49
C PRO A 465 13.77 -3.41 38.68
N ASN A 466 12.89 -2.43 38.85
CA ASN A 466 11.95 -2.29 39.96
C ASN A 466 10.69 -3.18 39.87
N VAL A 467 10.58 -4.03 38.84
CA VAL A 467 9.41 -4.92 38.64
C VAL A 467 9.89 -6.36 38.56
N GLU A 468 9.31 -7.21 39.40
CA GLU A 468 9.56 -8.65 39.39
C GLU A 468 8.90 -9.32 38.17
N VAL A 469 9.64 -10.21 37.51
CA VAL A 469 9.13 -11.01 36.39
C VAL A 469 8.30 -12.17 36.95
N LYS A 470 6.99 -12.14 36.71
CA LYS A 470 6.03 -13.17 37.11
C LYS A 470 6.08 -14.38 36.19
N ASN A 471 5.52 -15.50 36.63
CA ASN A 471 5.31 -16.65 35.77
C ASN A 471 4.10 -16.43 34.85
N GLN A 472 4.25 -15.53 33.87
CA GLN A 472 3.14 -14.99 33.08
C GLN A 472 3.48 -14.92 31.59
N ILE A 473 2.49 -15.19 30.73
CA ILE A 473 2.52 -15.01 29.27
C ILE A 473 1.51 -13.93 28.88
N LEU A 474 1.94 -12.96 28.06
CA LEU A 474 1.10 -11.89 27.56
C LEU A 474 0.72 -12.14 26.09
N ILE A 475 -0.58 -12.19 25.81
CA ILE A 475 -1.16 -12.23 24.47
C ILE A 475 -1.79 -10.86 24.18
N ILE A 476 -1.26 -10.14 23.18
CA ILE A 476 -1.67 -8.76 22.87
C ILE A 476 -1.77 -8.52 21.36
N PRO A 477 -2.87 -8.95 20.70
CA PRO A 477 -3.03 -8.81 19.27
C PRO A 477 -3.36 -7.38 18.84
N THR A 478 -2.99 -7.01 17.62
CA THR A 478 -3.27 -5.69 17.03
C THR A 478 -4.70 -5.64 16.45
N TRP A 479 -5.35 -4.48 16.53
CA TRP A 479 -6.64 -4.21 15.87
C TRP A 479 -6.55 -4.27 14.33
N ARG A 480 -7.64 -4.64 13.65
CA ARG A 480 -7.76 -4.67 12.18
C ARG A 480 -8.69 -3.59 11.66
N ASP A 481 -8.18 -2.68 10.83
CA ASP A 481 -8.94 -1.50 10.39
C ASP A 481 -10.13 -1.79 9.47
N TRP A 482 -10.27 -3.02 8.99
CA TRP A 482 -11.43 -3.49 8.21
C TRP A 482 -12.52 -4.16 9.06
N LEU A 483 -12.25 -4.52 10.31
CA LEU A 483 -13.20 -5.19 11.23
C LEU A 483 -14.08 -4.16 11.95
N THR A 484 -14.81 -3.36 11.19
CA THR A 484 -15.60 -2.23 11.70
C THR A 484 -17.02 -2.58 12.12
N SER A 485 -17.47 -3.83 11.95
CA SER A 485 -18.80 -4.30 12.32
C SER A 485 -18.76 -5.74 12.85
N ILE A 486 -19.82 -6.13 13.57
CA ILE A 486 -19.96 -7.47 14.17
C ILE A 486 -19.96 -8.55 13.08
N ASP A 487 -20.75 -8.39 12.01
CA ASP A 487 -20.85 -9.40 10.93
C ASP A 487 -19.49 -9.69 10.28
N ARG A 488 -18.68 -8.64 10.09
CA ARG A 488 -17.32 -8.76 9.54
C ARG A 488 -16.38 -9.44 10.51
N LEU A 489 -16.53 -9.22 11.81
CA LEU A 489 -15.71 -9.86 12.83
C LEU A 489 -16.05 -11.35 12.94
N GLN A 490 -17.33 -11.70 13.02
CA GLN A 490 -17.78 -13.10 13.20
C GLN A 490 -17.37 -14.01 12.05
N THR A 491 -17.34 -13.49 10.82
CA THR A 491 -16.91 -14.22 9.63
C THR A 491 -15.40 -14.11 9.36
N SER A 492 -14.64 -13.36 10.19
CA SER A 492 -13.22 -13.12 9.96
C SER A 492 -12.33 -14.30 10.36
N GLU A 493 -11.26 -14.53 9.57
CA GLU A 493 -10.17 -15.40 9.99
C GLU A 493 -9.54 -14.92 11.31
N TYR A 494 -9.47 -13.61 11.53
CA TYR A 494 -8.92 -13.02 12.76
C TYR A 494 -9.59 -13.56 14.02
N LEU A 495 -10.92 -13.50 14.12
CA LEU A 495 -11.64 -13.99 15.30
C LEU A 495 -11.42 -15.49 15.48
N LYS A 496 -11.53 -16.26 14.40
CA LYS A 496 -11.30 -17.70 14.41
C LYS A 496 -9.91 -18.05 14.96
N ARG A 497 -8.86 -17.43 14.43
CA ARG A 497 -7.46 -17.68 14.84
C ARG A 497 -7.18 -17.27 16.28
N MET A 498 -7.79 -16.19 16.77
CA MET A 498 -7.66 -15.80 18.16
C MET A 498 -8.36 -16.79 19.09
N ASN A 499 -9.57 -17.24 18.76
CA ASN A 499 -10.27 -18.25 19.54
C ASN A 499 -9.51 -19.60 19.54
N ASP A 500 -8.98 -20.03 18.39
CA ASP A 500 -8.14 -21.22 18.25
C ASP A 500 -6.89 -21.13 19.14
N LEU A 501 -6.22 -19.97 19.15
CA LEU A 501 -5.06 -19.72 20.00
C LEU A 501 -5.44 -19.83 21.49
N LEU A 502 -6.49 -19.13 21.91
CA LEU A 502 -6.93 -19.11 23.31
C LEU A 502 -7.32 -20.52 23.80
N HIS A 503 -7.89 -21.36 22.92
CA HIS A 503 -8.27 -22.75 23.21
C HIS A 503 -7.17 -23.77 22.98
N SER A 504 -5.95 -23.34 22.64
CA SER A 504 -4.82 -24.23 22.40
C SER A 504 -4.61 -25.18 23.59
N GLN A 505 -4.55 -26.48 23.28
CA GLN A 505 -4.21 -27.50 24.27
C GLN A 505 -2.87 -27.19 24.94
N LYS A 506 -1.93 -26.61 24.20
CA LYS A 506 -0.62 -26.23 24.71
C LYS A 506 -0.69 -25.07 25.71
N LEU A 507 -1.49 -24.03 25.45
CA LEU A 507 -1.69 -22.95 26.42
C LEU A 507 -2.36 -23.46 27.69
N LYS A 508 -3.35 -24.36 27.56
CA LYS A 508 -4.01 -25.01 28.70
C LYS A 508 -3.01 -25.80 29.55
N GLU A 509 -2.12 -26.56 28.94
CA GLU A 509 -1.05 -27.29 29.66
C GLU A 509 -0.08 -26.35 30.38
N ILE A 510 0.29 -25.23 29.74
CA ILE A 510 1.17 -24.21 30.34
C ILE A 510 0.48 -23.55 31.54
N ALA A 511 -0.82 -23.25 31.41
CA ALA A 511 -1.63 -22.71 32.49
C ALA A 511 -1.76 -23.69 33.67
N ASN A 512 -2.04 -24.97 33.39
CA ASN A 512 -2.13 -26.02 34.41
C ASN A 512 -0.81 -26.24 35.17
N LYS A 513 0.33 -25.84 34.61
CA LYS A 513 1.65 -25.84 35.28
C LYS A 513 1.91 -24.57 36.12
N GLY A 514 0.91 -23.72 36.32
CA GLY A 514 0.98 -22.51 37.15
C GLY A 514 1.50 -21.28 36.42
N THR A 515 1.33 -21.19 35.09
CA THR A 515 1.66 -19.98 34.32
C THR A 515 0.41 -19.17 34.03
N ASP A 516 0.38 -17.90 34.41
CA ASP A 516 -0.75 -17.03 34.12
C ASP A 516 -0.78 -16.67 32.62
N ILE A 517 -1.93 -16.83 31.97
CA ILE A 517 -2.14 -16.41 30.59
C ILE A 517 -2.97 -15.13 30.59
N ILE A 518 -2.38 -14.03 30.13
CA ILE A 518 -3.03 -12.72 30.06
C ILE A 518 -3.40 -12.42 28.61
N PHE A 519 -4.67 -12.16 28.36
CA PHE A 519 -5.17 -11.70 27.06
C PHE A 519 -5.53 -10.22 27.14
N CYS A 520 -4.72 -9.36 26.52
CA CYS A 520 -4.89 -7.90 26.55
C CYS A 520 -5.42 -7.41 25.20
N LEU A 521 -6.69 -6.99 25.16
CA LEU A 521 -7.30 -6.47 23.94
C LEU A 521 -7.03 -4.98 23.73
N HIS A 522 -6.77 -4.62 22.47
CA HIS A 522 -6.62 -3.24 22.03
C HIS A 522 -7.92 -2.43 22.26
N PRO A 523 -7.88 -1.11 22.59
CA PRO A 523 -9.06 -0.31 22.90
C PRO A 523 -10.13 -0.33 21.80
N ASN A 524 -9.73 -0.26 20.54
CA ASN A 524 -10.66 -0.33 19.40
C ASN A 524 -11.40 -1.68 19.27
N MET A 525 -10.93 -2.74 19.93
CA MET A 525 -11.60 -4.05 19.97
C MET A 525 -12.53 -4.21 21.17
N GLN A 526 -12.56 -3.24 22.08
CA GLN A 526 -13.39 -3.31 23.29
C GLN A 526 -14.88 -3.49 23.00
N PRO A 527 -15.50 -2.87 21.98
CA PRO A 527 -16.91 -3.12 21.66
C PRO A 527 -17.21 -4.57 21.27
N PHE A 528 -16.17 -5.37 21.01
CA PHE A 528 -16.29 -6.73 20.53
C PHE A 528 -15.75 -7.78 21.52
N ILE A 529 -15.45 -7.38 22.76
CA ILE A 529 -14.81 -8.28 23.73
C ILE A 529 -15.62 -9.55 24.01
N ASP A 530 -16.95 -9.44 24.03
CA ASP A 530 -17.86 -10.55 24.33
C ASP A 530 -17.93 -11.61 23.21
N TYR A 531 -17.33 -11.35 22.04
CA TYR A 531 -17.26 -12.30 20.92
C TYR A 531 -16.00 -13.18 20.96
N PHE A 532 -15.03 -12.84 21.81
CA PHE A 532 -13.86 -13.70 22.03
C PHE A 532 -14.26 -14.79 23.02
N ASP A 533 -14.10 -16.05 22.61
CA ASP A 533 -14.33 -17.20 23.47
C ASP A 533 -13.09 -17.35 24.37
N VAL A 534 -13.10 -16.69 25.54
CA VAL A 534 -11.97 -16.66 26.48
C VAL A 534 -12.16 -17.76 27.53
N PRO A 535 -11.29 -18.79 27.56
CA PRO A 535 -11.37 -19.86 28.56
C PRO A 535 -11.10 -19.36 29.98
N SER A 536 -11.62 -20.07 30.98
CA SER A 536 -11.46 -19.73 32.41
C SER A 536 -10.01 -19.66 32.92
N TYR A 537 -9.07 -20.31 32.24
CA TYR A 537 -7.64 -20.28 32.58
C TYR A 537 -6.90 -19.08 31.94
N VAL A 538 -7.59 -18.24 31.18
CA VAL A 538 -7.06 -17.01 30.58
C VAL A 538 -7.70 -15.80 31.24
N THR A 539 -6.87 -14.87 31.71
CA THR A 539 -7.34 -13.60 32.27
C THR A 539 -7.45 -12.56 31.15
N SER A 540 -8.68 -12.14 30.85
CA SER A 540 -8.92 -11.04 29.90
C SER A 540 -8.76 -9.68 30.59
N ILE A 541 -7.92 -8.82 30.01
CA ILE A 541 -7.66 -7.46 30.47
C ILE A 541 -7.94 -6.49 29.33
N LYS A 542 -8.53 -5.33 29.65
CA LYS A 542 -8.68 -4.24 28.69
C LYS A 542 -7.46 -3.33 28.76
N GLN A 543 -6.90 -2.98 27.61
CA GLN A 543 -5.83 -1.99 27.56
C GLN A 543 -6.33 -0.65 28.11
N GLY A 544 -5.73 -0.16 29.20
CA GLY A 544 -6.15 1.03 29.95
C GLY A 544 -6.59 0.74 31.40
N ASP A 545 -7.02 -0.49 31.71
CA ASP A 545 -7.29 -0.90 33.10
C ASP A 545 -6.00 -1.16 33.88
N ILE A 546 -4.96 -1.61 33.16
CA ILE A 546 -3.61 -1.84 33.65
C ILE A 546 -2.63 -1.19 32.67
N ASP A 547 -1.57 -0.58 33.22
CA ASP A 547 -0.45 -0.06 32.44
C ASP A 547 0.24 -1.17 31.64
N VAL A 548 0.29 -1.01 30.32
CA VAL A 548 0.91 -1.98 29.41
C VAL A 548 2.42 -2.11 29.66
N GLN A 549 3.11 -1.03 30.06
CA GLN A 549 4.54 -1.10 30.40
C GLN A 549 4.77 -2.04 31.60
N LYS A 550 3.85 -2.06 32.56
CA LYS A 550 3.88 -3.02 33.66
C LYS A 550 3.73 -4.46 33.17
N LEU A 551 2.74 -4.74 32.31
CA LEU A 551 2.54 -6.09 31.75
C LEU A 551 3.77 -6.58 30.95
N ILE A 552 4.41 -5.69 30.19
CA ILE A 552 5.67 -5.98 29.46
C ILE A 552 6.78 -6.41 30.43
N LYS A 553 6.93 -5.70 31.55
CA LYS A 553 7.97 -5.99 32.55
C LYS A 553 7.68 -7.26 33.35
N GLU A 554 6.42 -7.52 33.69
CA GLU A 554 6.00 -8.69 34.47
C GLU A 554 6.00 -10.01 33.68
N SER A 555 5.73 -10.00 32.37
CA SER A 555 5.62 -11.22 31.57
C SER A 555 6.97 -11.81 31.12
N LYS A 556 7.06 -13.14 30.95
CA LYS A 556 8.24 -13.88 30.45
C LYS A 556 8.25 -14.10 28.94
N LEU A 557 7.06 -14.13 28.32
CA LEU A 557 6.86 -14.32 26.89
C LEU A 557 5.71 -13.44 26.41
N MET A 558 5.84 -12.91 25.20
CA MET A 558 4.78 -12.20 24.50
C MET A 558 4.35 -12.95 23.23
N ILE A 559 3.05 -13.08 23.02
CA ILE A 559 2.43 -13.49 21.76
C ILE A 559 1.67 -12.28 21.20
N THR A 560 2.00 -11.87 19.99
CA THR A 560 1.45 -10.69 19.32
C THR A 560 1.50 -10.93 17.80
N ASP A 561 1.19 -9.95 16.97
CA ASP A 561 1.16 -10.08 15.50
C ASP A 561 2.00 -9.01 14.77
N TYR A 562 1.57 -7.75 14.81
CA TYR A 562 2.22 -6.62 14.14
C TYR A 562 2.48 -5.43 15.08
N SER A 563 2.21 -5.60 16.37
CA SER A 563 2.30 -4.53 17.37
C SER A 563 3.73 -4.01 17.54
N SER A 564 3.87 -2.69 17.64
CA SER A 564 5.15 -2.05 17.99
C SER A 564 5.56 -2.28 19.44
N VAL A 565 4.62 -2.64 20.33
CA VAL A 565 4.88 -2.98 21.74
C VAL A 565 5.83 -4.18 21.87
N ALA A 566 5.87 -5.04 20.86
CA ALA A 566 6.78 -6.16 20.80
C ALA A 566 8.26 -5.76 20.82
N PHE A 567 8.61 -4.59 20.30
CA PHE A 567 9.98 -4.08 20.35
C PHE A 567 10.40 -3.81 21.80
N ASP A 568 9.59 -3.07 22.56
CA ASP A 568 9.81 -2.81 23.99
C ASP A 568 10.01 -4.11 24.78
N PHE A 569 9.17 -5.12 24.54
CA PHE A 569 9.30 -6.43 25.18
C PHE A 569 10.61 -7.13 24.81
N SER A 570 10.97 -7.11 23.52
CA SER A 570 12.20 -7.72 23.03
C SER A 570 13.47 -7.05 23.58
N PHE A 571 13.43 -5.73 23.88
CA PHE A 571 14.59 -5.02 24.45
C PHE A 571 14.95 -5.48 25.86
N LEU A 572 14.02 -6.12 26.57
CA LEU A 572 14.26 -6.79 27.85
C LEU A 572 14.92 -8.18 27.69
N ASN A 573 15.34 -8.54 26.47
CA ASN A 573 15.90 -9.84 26.10
C ASN A 573 14.94 -11.01 26.38
N LYS A 574 13.63 -10.77 26.19
CA LYS A 574 12.58 -11.76 26.38
C LYS A 574 12.02 -12.21 25.01
N PRO A 575 11.60 -13.48 24.88
CA PRO A 575 11.12 -14.02 23.61
C PRO A 575 9.77 -13.42 23.20
N VAL A 576 9.61 -13.21 21.89
CA VAL A 576 8.36 -12.77 21.26
C VAL A 576 7.98 -13.77 20.16
N ILE A 577 6.72 -14.18 20.13
CA ILE A 577 6.10 -14.88 19.00
C ILE A 577 5.18 -13.90 18.27
N TYR A 578 5.42 -13.72 16.97
CA TYR A 578 4.59 -12.96 16.06
C TYR A 578 3.67 -13.90 15.25
N TYR A 579 2.40 -13.99 15.61
CA TYR A 579 1.38 -14.79 14.93
C TYR A 579 0.73 -14.00 13.79
N GLN A 580 1.30 -14.12 12.58
CA GLN A 580 0.98 -13.33 11.39
C GLN A 580 0.31 -14.19 10.30
N PHE A 581 -0.96 -14.54 10.50
CA PHE A 581 -1.75 -15.33 9.54
C PHE A 581 -2.32 -14.50 8.37
N ASP A 582 -2.57 -13.20 8.58
CA ASP A 582 -3.28 -12.28 7.67
C ASP A 582 -2.39 -11.16 7.08
N ARG A 583 -1.08 -11.43 6.92
CA ARG A 583 -0.06 -10.41 6.62
C ARG A 583 -0.36 -9.56 5.39
N ASN A 584 -0.81 -10.20 4.31
CA ASN A 584 -1.09 -9.50 3.05
C ASN A 584 -2.24 -8.50 3.19
N GLU A 585 -3.24 -8.83 4.00
CA GLU A 585 -4.36 -7.94 4.29
C GLU A 585 -3.94 -6.80 5.22
N PHE A 586 -3.19 -7.11 6.29
CA PHE A 586 -2.74 -6.12 7.27
C PHE A 586 -1.79 -5.05 6.70
N LEU A 587 -0.79 -5.45 5.92
CA LEU A 587 0.16 -4.52 5.31
C LEU A 587 -0.45 -3.77 4.11
N GLY A 588 -1.43 -4.38 3.45
CA GLY A 588 -2.12 -3.80 2.30
C GLY A 588 -1.18 -3.62 1.09
N LYS A 589 -1.26 -2.44 0.45
CA LYS A 589 -0.52 -2.17 -0.81
C LYS A 589 0.92 -1.73 -0.59
N GLU A 590 1.23 -1.16 0.56
CA GLU A 590 2.55 -0.60 0.86
C GLU A 590 3.34 -1.63 1.67
N ALA A 591 4.59 -1.86 1.27
CA ALA A 591 5.47 -2.74 2.04
C ALA A 591 5.84 -2.12 3.40
N SER A 592 6.15 -2.99 4.35
CA SER A 592 6.75 -2.63 5.64
C SER A 592 8.03 -1.79 5.47
N HIS A 593 8.38 -0.97 6.47
CA HIS A 593 9.63 -0.19 6.46
C HIS A 593 10.89 -1.06 6.59
N ILE A 594 10.70 -2.30 7.06
CA ILE A 594 11.75 -3.29 7.33
C ILE A 594 11.48 -4.58 6.55
N ASP A 595 12.52 -5.39 6.33
CA ASP A 595 12.35 -6.78 5.91
C ASP A 595 11.91 -7.61 7.13
N ILE A 596 10.59 -7.76 7.31
CA ILE A 596 9.96 -8.42 8.46
C ILE A 596 10.66 -9.73 8.84
N GLU A 597 10.98 -10.58 7.85
CA GLU A 597 11.56 -11.90 8.09
C GLU A 597 12.99 -11.86 8.65
N LYS A 598 13.74 -10.82 8.30
CA LYS A 598 15.16 -10.67 8.66
C LYS A 598 15.38 -9.76 9.86
N GLU A 599 14.49 -8.79 10.06
CA GLU A 599 14.70 -7.69 10.99
C GLU A 599 13.77 -7.74 12.21
N LEU A 600 12.60 -8.36 12.13
CA LEU A 600 11.65 -8.34 13.25
C LEU A 600 12.24 -9.09 14.48
N PRO A 601 12.21 -8.50 15.68
CA PRO A 601 12.86 -9.05 16.88
C PRO A 601 12.00 -10.12 17.57
N GLY A 602 11.65 -11.18 16.85
CA GLY A 602 10.94 -12.33 17.39
C GLY A 602 10.81 -13.48 16.39
N ILE A 603 10.14 -14.54 16.81
CA ILE A 603 9.86 -15.72 16.00
C ILE A 603 8.53 -15.47 15.28
N ILE A 604 8.52 -15.59 13.96
CA ILE A 604 7.31 -15.37 13.17
C ILE A 604 6.67 -16.72 12.82
N VAL A 605 5.39 -16.85 13.14
CA VAL A 605 4.57 -18.02 12.83
C VAL A 605 3.29 -17.57 12.16
N ASN A 606 2.76 -18.37 11.25
CA ASN A 606 1.52 -18.07 10.49
C ASN A 606 0.46 -19.15 10.68
N ALA A 607 0.76 -20.22 11.42
CA ALA A 607 -0.12 -21.36 11.66
C ALA A 607 -0.09 -21.77 13.13
N GLN A 608 -1.20 -22.36 13.60
CA GLN A 608 -1.40 -22.77 14.99
C GLN A 608 -0.38 -23.83 15.44
N ASP A 609 -0.14 -24.85 14.62
CA ASP A 609 0.79 -25.94 14.94
C ASP A 609 2.24 -25.44 15.10
N LYS A 610 2.65 -24.47 14.27
CA LYS A 610 3.96 -23.81 14.38
C LYS A 610 4.06 -22.98 15.65
N LEU A 611 3.00 -22.25 16.00
CA LEU A 611 2.95 -21.49 17.25
C LEU A 611 3.13 -22.41 18.46
N GLU A 612 2.43 -23.55 18.50
CA GLU A 612 2.53 -24.52 19.59
C GLU A 612 3.93 -25.16 19.67
N ARG A 613 4.54 -25.51 18.53
CA ARG A 613 5.94 -25.99 18.48
C ARG A 613 6.93 -24.95 19.01
N GLU A 614 6.74 -23.67 18.69
CA GLU A 614 7.62 -22.62 19.19
C GLU A 614 7.40 -22.34 20.68
N LEU A 615 6.18 -22.47 21.19
CA LEU A 615 5.92 -22.48 22.63
C LEU A 615 6.71 -23.60 23.34
N ASP A 616 6.72 -24.81 22.79
CA ASP A 616 7.54 -25.93 23.30
C ASP A 616 9.03 -25.60 23.28
N ASN A 617 9.54 -25.07 22.17
CA ASN A 617 10.95 -24.73 22.01
C ASN A 617 11.39 -23.66 23.01
N ILE A 618 10.59 -22.61 23.18
CA ILE A 618 10.87 -21.52 24.13
C ILE A 618 10.83 -22.05 25.57
N GLN A 619 9.86 -22.90 25.91
CA GLN A 619 9.78 -23.52 27.24
C GLN A 619 11.01 -24.39 27.53
N LYS A 620 11.46 -25.20 26.56
CA LYS A 620 12.70 -26.00 26.67
C LYS A 620 13.95 -25.13 26.85
N LYS A 621 13.99 -23.97 26.17
CA LYS A 621 15.06 -22.96 26.31
C LYS A 621 14.90 -22.08 27.57
N GLN A 622 13.94 -22.37 28.45
CA GLN A 622 13.67 -21.59 29.66
C GLN A 622 13.45 -20.10 29.38
N PHE A 623 12.73 -19.78 28.29
CA PHE A 623 12.43 -18.41 27.88
C PHE A 623 13.67 -17.55 27.57
N LYS A 624 14.81 -18.15 27.27
CA LYS A 624 16.00 -17.43 26.81
C LYS A 624 15.98 -17.25 25.29
N ILE A 625 16.40 -16.08 24.84
CA ILE A 625 16.63 -15.77 23.42
C ILE A 625 18.03 -16.22 22.98
N ASP A 626 18.23 -16.38 21.68
CA ASP A 626 19.54 -16.72 21.10
C ASP A 626 20.27 -15.48 20.54
N GLU A 627 21.56 -15.63 20.25
CA GLU A 627 22.43 -14.56 19.76
C GLU A 627 21.94 -13.98 18.42
N ALA A 628 21.29 -14.80 17.59
CA ALA A 628 20.76 -14.34 16.31
C ALA A 628 19.59 -13.36 16.53
N LEU A 629 18.74 -13.62 17.52
CA LEU A 629 17.65 -12.74 17.91
C LEU A 629 18.15 -11.48 18.61
N GLU A 630 19.16 -11.59 19.49
CA GLU A 630 19.82 -10.43 20.12
C GLU A 630 20.35 -9.45 19.07
N LYS A 631 21.01 -9.94 18.02
CA LYS A 631 21.48 -9.11 16.91
C LYS A 631 20.36 -8.41 16.14
N ARG A 632 19.15 -8.96 16.10
CA ARG A 632 17.98 -8.29 15.50
C ARG A 632 17.47 -7.19 16.42
N ILE A 633 17.38 -7.48 17.72
CA ILE A 633 16.96 -6.54 18.78
C ILE A 633 17.86 -5.30 18.79
N ASP A 634 19.19 -5.49 18.82
CA ASP A 634 20.17 -4.40 18.93
C ASP A 634 20.17 -3.43 17.75
N ARG A 635 19.57 -3.80 16.60
CA ARG A 635 19.39 -2.85 15.48
C ARG A 635 18.35 -1.77 15.78
N PHE A 636 17.39 -2.07 16.64
CA PHE A 636 16.27 -1.18 16.97
C PHE A 636 16.44 -0.48 18.33
N ILE A 637 17.59 -0.63 18.98
CA ILE A 637 17.90 0.07 20.22
C ILE A 637 19.35 0.56 20.26
N ALA A 638 19.54 1.87 20.44
CA ALA A 638 20.88 2.44 20.59
C ALA A 638 21.38 2.48 22.05
N TYR A 639 20.47 2.67 23.01
CA TYR A 639 20.84 2.93 24.41
C TYR A 639 19.94 2.17 25.39
N LYS A 640 20.56 1.58 26.42
CA LYS A 640 19.92 0.88 27.55
C LYS A 640 20.32 1.48 28.92
N ASP A 641 21.01 2.62 28.90
CA ASP A 641 21.70 3.24 30.05
C ASP A 641 20.81 4.11 30.96
N ARG A 642 19.52 4.24 30.64
CA ARG A 642 18.53 5.05 31.37
C ARG A 642 18.76 6.57 31.36
N ASN A 643 19.53 7.07 30.39
CA ASN A 643 19.75 8.51 30.16
C ASN A 643 19.04 9.01 28.88
N ASN A 644 17.92 8.38 28.49
CA ASN A 644 17.23 8.72 27.24
C ASN A 644 16.53 10.08 27.35
N CYS A 645 15.89 10.39 28.49
CA CYS A 645 15.26 11.70 28.69
C CYS A 645 16.28 12.85 28.67
N GLU A 646 17.47 12.66 29.25
CA GLU A 646 18.57 13.63 29.21
C GLU A 646 19.02 13.90 27.77
N ARG A 647 19.25 12.83 26.98
CA ARG A 647 19.60 12.98 25.55
C ARG A 647 18.50 13.66 24.74
N ILE A 648 17.23 13.41 25.04
CA ILE A 648 16.10 14.11 24.41
C ILE A 648 16.17 15.60 24.75
N PHE A 649 16.34 15.95 26.01
CA PHE A 649 16.48 17.35 26.45
C PHE A 649 17.64 18.05 25.72
N ASP A 650 18.81 17.42 25.66
CA ASP A 650 19.97 17.95 24.94
C ASP A 650 19.73 18.09 23.44
N ALA A 651 19.06 17.12 22.80
CA ALA A 651 18.73 17.18 21.38
C ALA A 651 17.80 18.36 21.08
N ILE A 652 16.80 18.62 21.93
CA ILE A 652 15.84 19.71 21.74
C ILE A 652 16.48 21.08 21.96
N THR A 653 17.29 21.23 23.02
CA THR A 653 17.95 22.51 23.34
C THR A 653 19.02 22.89 22.32
N ASN A 654 19.72 21.90 21.75
CA ASN A 654 20.74 22.11 20.72
C ASN A 654 20.17 22.19 19.29
N PHE A 655 18.88 21.92 19.09
CA PHE A 655 18.27 21.93 17.76
C PHE A 655 18.27 23.34 17.15
N ARG A 656 18.89 23.48 15.98
CA ARG A 656 18.90 24.71 15.18
C ARG A 656 18.18 24.48 13.87
N GLU A 657 17.10 25.22 13.66
CA GLU A 657 16.25 25.04 12.50
C GLU A 657 16.92 25.59 11.22
N THR A 658 17.41 24.70 10.36
CA THR A 658 18.07 25.10 9.10
C THR A 658 17.03 25.40 8.01
N SER A 659 16.62 26.67 7.90
CA SER A 659 15.82 27.24 6.80
C SER A 659 14.39 26.67 6.65
N LYS A 660 13.41 27.32 7.31
CA LYS A 660 11.94 27.15 7.10
C LYS A 660 11.51 27.25 5.63
N VAL A 661 12.24 28.00 4.82
CA VAL A 661 11.83 28.37 3.46
C VAL A 661 12.01 27.20 2.49
N LYS A 662 13.16 26.50 2.51
CA LYS A 662 13.39 25.36 1.62
C LYS A 662 12.49 24.16 1.93
N SER A 663 12.24 23.86 3.20
CA SER A 663 11.34 22.78 3.61
C SER A 663 9.88 23.12 3.29
N LYS A 664 9.40 24.34 3.60
CA LYS A 664 8.03 24.76 3.26
C LYS A 664 7.77 24.85 1.77
N ILE A 665 8.71 25.36 0.96
CA ILE A 665 8.52 25.45 -0.51
C ILE A 665 8.52 24.07 -1.15
N LYS A 666 9.38 23.14 -0.68
CA LYS A 666 9.42 21.78 -1.24
C LYS A 666 8.10 21.03 -1.02
N TYR A 667 7.39 21.31 0.07
CA TYR A 667 6.20 20.57 0.48
C TYR A 667 4.89 21.36 0.48
N ASP A 668 4.89 22.64 0.08
CA ASP A 668 3.67 23.43 -0.13
C ASP A 668 2.79 22.79 -1.22
N ILE A 669 1.46 22.74 -0.99
CA ILE A 669 0.50 22.09 -1.89
C ILE A 669 0.55 22.67 -3.31
N LEU A 670 0.72 23.99 -3.45
CA LEU A 670 0.80 24.64 -4.75
C LEU A 670 2.11 24.25 -5.45
N SER A 671 3.23 24.30 -4.73
CA SER A 671 4.53 23.89 -5.26
C SER A 671 4.54 22.43 -5.69
N GLN A 672 4.01 21.52 -4.87
CA GLN A 672 3.89 20.11 -5.23
C GLN A 672 3.00 19.91 -6.47
N HIS A 673 1.87 20.62 -6.56
CA HIS A 673 0.99 20.50 -7.73
C HIS A 673 1.65 21.02 -9.01
N VAL A 674 2.31 22.17 -8.94
CA VAL A 674 3.04 22.76 -10.08
C VAL A 674 4.17 21.81 -10.52
N VAL A 675 4.96 21.29 -9.59
CA VAL A 675 6.01 20.31 -9.90
C VAL A 675 5.43 19.05 -10.52
N ASN A 676 4.36 18.49 -9.95
CA ASN A 676 3.71 17.30 -10.48
C ASN A 676 3.10 17.50 -11.87
N ARG A 677 2.53 18.68 -12.14
CA ARG A 677 2.03 19.06 -13.46
C ARG A 677 3.18 19.24 -14.45
N PHE A 678 4.23 19.95 -14.06
CA PHE A 678 5.41 20.15 -14.89
C PHE A 678 6.06 18.82 -15.25
N ARG A 679 6.21 17.89 -14.30
CA ARG A 679 6.76 16.54 -14.53
C ARG A 679 5.95 15.69 -15.53
N LYS A 680 4.67 16.01 -15.76
CA LYS A 680 3.83 15.36 -16.77
C LYS A 680 3.92 16.02 -18.15
N ASP A 681 4.47 17.22 -18.23
CA ASP A 681 4.65 17.95 -19.49
C ASP A 681 5.85 17.38 -20.26
N LYS A 682 5.73 17.28 -21.59
CA LYS A 682 6.82 16.83 -22.47
C LYS A 682 8.07 17.72 -22.37
N LYS A 683 7.90 19.01 -22.03
CA LYS A 683 9.00 19.98 -21.84
C LYS A 683 9.89 19.62 -20.66
N TYR A 684 9.38 18.92 -19.64
CA TYR A 684 10.18 18.50 -18.48
C TYR A 684 11.41 17.71 -18.89
N PHE A 685 11.26 16.74 -19.78
CA PHE A 685 12.36 15.90 -20.23
C PHE A 685 13.44 16.70 -20.96
N LYS A 686 13.04 17.70 -21.76
CA LYS A 686 13.99 18.62 -22.41
C LYS A 686 14.73 19.49 -21.39
N VAL A 687 14.05 19.95 -20.34
CA VAL A 687 14.68 20.75 -19.27
C VAL A 687 15.65 19.88 -18.46
N MET A 688 15.27 18.64 -18.13
CA MET A 688 16.12 17.71 -17.40
C MET A 688 17.30 17.19 -18.23
N GLU A 689 17.12 17.02 -19.55
CA GLU A 689 18.21 16.73 -20.48
C GLU A 689 19.26 17.85 -20.48
N LYS A 690 18.81 19.12 -20.58
CA LYS A 690 19.70 20.28 -20.48
C LYS A 690 20.38 20.37 -19.12
N PHE A 691 19.62 20.11 -18.04
CA PHE A 691 20.14 20.08 -16.67
C PHE A 691 21.23 19.01 -16.51
N ASN A 692 20.95 17.76 -16.91
CA ASN A 692 21.93 16.68 -16.91
C ASN A 692 23.15 17.02 -17.77
N THR A 693 22.96 17.52 -18.99
CA THR A 693 24.06 17.91 -19.88
C THR A 693 24.93 19.01 -19.27
N GLY A 694 24.33 20.02 -18.65
CA GLY A 694 25.04 21.09 -17.97
C GLY A 694 25.87 20.56 -16.81
N LEU A 695 25.27 19.73 -15.94
CA LEU A 695 25.98 19.12 -14.81
C LEU A 695 27.13 18.20 -15.27
N THR A 696 26.89 17.34 -16.27
CA THR A 696 27.91 16.44 -16.82
C THR A 696 29.09 17.20 -17.44
N ARG A 697 28.89 18.44 -17.92
CA ARG A 697 29.98 19.27 -18.47
C ARG A 697 30.74 20.06 -17.40
N LEU A 698 30.06 20.49 -16.35
CA LEU A 698 30.59 21.44 -15.37
C LEU A 698 31.15 20.76 -14.12
N LEU A 699 30.62 19.59 -13.73
CA LEU A 699 30.98 18.93 -12.49
C LEU A 699 31.81 17.68 -12.73
N PRO A 700 32.84 17.42 -11.91
CA PRO A 700 33.61 16.20 -12.01
C PRO A 700 32.81 14.99 -11.52
N VAL A 701 33.16 13.83 -12.09
CA VAL A 701 32.69 12.51 -11.64
C VAL A 701 33.15 12.25 -10.21
N LYS A 702 32.26 11.67 -9.41
CA LYS A 702 32.55 11.13 -8.08
C LYS A 702 32.97 9.67 -8.20
N LYS A 703 34.23 9.38 -7.88
CA LYS A 703 34.84 8.04 -8.01
C LYS A 703 34.17 6.97 -7.14
N ASP A 704 33.63 7.39 -6.01
CA ASP A 704 32.95 6.58 -4.99
C ASP A 704 31.42 6.48 -5.20
N LEU A 705 30.87 6.95 -6.32
CA LEU A 705 29.42 6.98 -6.55
C LEU A 705 28.99 5.95 -7.60
N ILE A 706 28.03 5.09 -7.22
CA ILE A 706 27.43 4.05 -8.08
C ILE A 706 25.93 4.29 -8.19
N VAL A 707 25.38 4.23 -9.40
CA VAL A 707 23.93 4.28 -9.65
C VAL A 707 23.45 2.94 -10.20
N PHE A 708 22.51 2.32 -9.49
CA PHE A 708 21.80 1.10 -9.90
C PHE A 708 20.38 1.43 -10.37
N GLU A 709 19.92 0.78 -11.43
CA GLU A 709 18.52 0.74 -11.86
C GLU A 709 18.18 -0.67 -12.34
N SER A 710 16.99 -1.17 -12.01
CA SER A 710 16.48 -2.43 -12.53
C SER A 710 15.05 -2.27 -13.03
N ASN A 711 14.75 -2.90 -14.17
CA ASN A 711 13.41 -2.93 -14.78
C ASN A 711 12.77 -1.54 -14.91
N VAL A 712 13.55 -0.56 -15.36
CA VAL A 712 13.07 0.82 -15.55
C VAL A 712 12.60 1.46 -14.22
N GLY A 713 13.25 1.08 -13.12
CA GLY A 713 12.94 1.51 -11.76
C GLY A 713 11.61 0.97 -11.22
N LYS A 714 11.09 -0.15 -11.74
CA LYS A 714 9.84 -0.76 -11.25
C LYS A 714 10.05 -1.64 -10.01
N LEU A 715 11.22 -2.25 -9.87
CA LEU A 715 11.57 -3.11 -8.74
C LEU A 715 13.07 -3.05 -8.49
N VAL A 716 13.48 -3.43 -7.29
CA VAL A 716 14.88 -3.70 -6.92
C VAL A 716 15.10 -5.20 -7.04
N GLY A 717 15.78 -5.63 -8.10
CA GLY A 717 15.96 -7.05 -8.39
C GLY A 717 16.82 -7.29 -9.61
N ASP A 718 16.74 -8.52 -10.14
CA ASP A 718 17.51 -8.97 -11.29
C ASP A 718 19.04 -8.83 -11.09
N SER A 719 19.84 -8.99 -12.14
CA SER A 719 21.31 -8.97 -12.05
C SER A 719 21.91 -7.74 -11.34
N PRO A 720 21.38 -6.51 -11.49
CA PRO A 720 21.83 -5.35 -10.72
C PRO A 720 21.77 -5.55 -9.20
N LYS A 721 20.73 -6.23 -8.67
CA LYS A 721 20.60 -6.51 -7.24
C LYS A 721 21.66 -7.49 -6.75
N PHE A 722 21.95 -8.54 -7.51
CA PHE A 722 22.97 -9.54 -7.14
C PHE A 722 24.38 -8.92 -7.14
N ILE A 723 24.69 -8.05 -8.10
CA ILE A 723 25.93 -7.26 -8.09
C ILE A 723 26.03 -6.39 -6.83
N TYR A 724 24.95 -5.73 -6.45
CA TYR A 724 24.91 -4.92 -5.23
C TYR A 724 25.05 -5.76 -3.95
N ASP A 725 24.38 -6.91 -3.89
CA ASP A 725 24.47 -7.82 -2.75
C ASP A 725 25.89 -8.36 -2.55
N GLU A 726 26.59 -8.65 -3.63
CA GLU A 726 28.00 -9.04 -3.59
C GLU A 726 28.91 -7.85 -3.21
N LEU A 727 28.67 -6.66 -3.77
CA LEU A 727 29.44 -5.46 -3.48
C LEU A 727 29.44 -5.11 -1.97
N LYS A 728 28.29 -5.30 -1.31
CA LYS A 728 28.13 -5.05 0.14
C LYS A 728 29.05 -5.88 1.02
N LYS A 729 29.50 -7.05 0.54
CA LYS A 729 30.41 -7.93 1.30
C LYS A 729 31.81 -7.33 1.45
N TYR A 730 32.22 -6.46 0.52
CA TYR A 730 33.61 -5.98 0.45
C TYR A 730 33.78 -4.50 0.78
N ASN A 731 32.73 -3.66 0.65
CA ASN A 731 32.99 -2.22 0.65
C ASN A 731 31.86 -1.32 1.19
N LYS A 732 32.17 -0.53 2.23
CA LYS A 732 31.33 0.58 2.74
C LYS A 732 31.75 1.97 2.22
N LYS A 733 32.79 2.06 1.38
CA LYS A 733 33.33 3.32 0.80
C LYS A 733 32.41 3.92 -0.26
N TYR A 734 31.66 3.09 -0.99
CA TYR A 734 30.84 3.57 -2.09
C TYR A 734 29.53 4.17 -1.59
N GLN A 735 29.23 5.37 -2.05
CA GLN A 735 27.88 5.91 -2.01
C GLN A 735 27.06 5.22 -3.10
N ILE A 736 26.01 4.51 -2.69
CA ILE A 736 25.15 3.75 -3.60
C ILE A 736 23.84 4.51 -3.80
N VAL A 737 23.43 4.67 -5.05
CA VAL A 737 22.16 5.29 -5.40
C VAL A 737 21.30 4.29 -6.16
N TRP A 738 20.12 3.96 -5.62
CA TRP A 738 19.16 3.10 -6.30
C TRP A 738 18.03 3.92 -6.93
N ALA A 739 17.89 3.85 -8.24
CA ALA A 739 16.77 4.44 -8.96
C ALA A 739 15.56 3.49 -8.94
N THR A 740 14.58 3.75 -8.08
CA THR A 740 13.34 2.98 -8.00
C THR A 740 12.13 3.88 -7.76
N ASN A 741 10.98 3.46 -8.29
CA ASN A 741 9.69 4.10 -8.07
C ASN A 741 8.88 3.42 -6.95
N THR A 742 9.35 2.29 -6.44
CA THR A 742 8.77 1.53 -5.33
C THR A 742 9.63 1.67 -4.09
N LEU A 743 9.00 1.62 -2.92
CA LEU A 743 9.71 1.56 -1.65
C LEU A 743 10.41 0.21 -1.55
N TYR A 744 11.70 0.21 -1.23
CA TYR A 744 12.46 -1.02 -0.97
C TYR A 744 13.26 -0.83 0.32
N PRO A 745 13.15 -1.76 1.29
CA PRO A 745 13.79 -1.62 2.59
C PRO A 745 15.28 -2.00 2.48
N PHE A 746 16.09 -1.14 1.86
CA PHE A 746 17.54 -1.30 1.89
C PHE A 746 18.03 -1.25 3.35
N ASN A 747 18.67 -2.33 3.79
CA ASN A 747 19.33 -2.42 5.09
C ASN A 747 20.83 -2.08 4.93
N ASP A 748 21.10 -0.91 4.37
CA ASP A 748 22.46 -0.38 4.15
C ASP A 748 22.42 1.16 4.20
N PRO A 749 23.08 1.81 5.19
CA PRO A 749 23.08 3.26 5.33
C PRO A 749 23.76 3.99 4.16
N ASN A 750 24.58 3.30 3.37
CA ASN A 750 25.24 3.88 2.19
C ASN A 750 24.31 3.95 0.97
N VAL A 751 23.13 3.34 1.03
CA VAL A 751 22.16 3.36 -0.07
C VAL A 751 21.20 4.52 0.07
N LYS A 752 21.17 5.34 -0.98
CA LYS A 752 20.16 6.37 -1.18
C LYS A 752 19.18 5.95 -2.29
N THR A 753 17.91 5.89 -1.95
CA THR A 753 16.85 5.70 -2.95
C THR A 753 16.50 7.01 -3.63
N VAL A 754 16.41 7.00 -4.96
CA VAL A 754 15.96 8.15 -5.76
C VAL A 754 14.83 7.73 -6.69
N LYS A 755 13.80 8.57 -6.78
CA LYS A 755 12.69 8.33 -7.70
C LYS A 755 13.19 8.46 -9.14
N ARG A 756 12.89 7.48 -10.00
CA ARG A 756 13.30 7.53 -11.40
C ARG A 756 12.77 8.80 -12.09
N LEU A 757 13.58 9.40 -12.97
CA LEU A 757 13.27 10.64 -13.70
C LEU A 757 13.02 11.86 -12.78
N SER A 758 13.43 11.84 -11.51
CA SER A 758 13.48 13.04 -10.65
C SER A 758 14.69 13.92 -10.98
N PRO A 759 14.71 15.20 -10.56
CA PRO A 759 15.92 16.02 -10.66
C PRO A 759 17.15 15.36 -10.00
N GLU A 760 16.97 14.70 -8.86
CA GLU A 760 18.01 13.94 -8.17
C GLU A 760 18.55 12.79 -9.03
N TYR A 761 17.68 12.07 -9.74
CA TYR A 761 18.07 11.01 -10.68
C TYR A 761 19.02 11.55 -11.77
N PHE A 762 18.68 12.69 -12.38
CA PHE A 762 19.54 13.34 -13.37
C PHE A 762 20.86 13.83 -12.78
N TYR A 763 20.83 14.36 -11.55
CA TYR A 763 22.02 14.80 -10.82
C TYR A 763 22.97 13.65 -10.52
N TYR A 764 22.48 12.55 -9.94
CA TYR A 764 23.34 11.42 -9.57
C TYR A 764 23.93 10.73 -10.80
N LEU A 765 23.13 10.52 -11.86
CA LEU A 765 23.65 9.97 -13.11
C LEU A 765 24.72 10.88 -13.73
N SER A 766 24.57 12.21 -13.70
CA SER A 766 25.57 13.13 -14.24
C SER A 766 26.94 13.07 -13.54
N ARG A 767 26.99 12.55 -12.31
CA ARG A 767 28.19 12.54 -11.47
C ARG A 767 28.75 11.15 -11.16
N ALA A 768 27.97 10.09 -11.36
CA ALA A 768 28.37 8.75 -10.93
C ALA A 768 29.55 8.21 -11.75
N LYS A 769 30.49 7.53 -11.08
CA LYS A 769 31.56 6.80 -11.76
C LYS A 769 31.04 5.53 -12.41
N TYR A 770 30.05 4.87 -11.80
CA TYR A 770 29.50 3.62 -12.30
C TYR A 770 27.98 3.71 -12.49
N TRP A 771 27.51 3.26 -13.64
CA TRP A 771 26.11 3.04 -13.97
C TRP A 771 25.90 1.54 -14.14
N ILE A 772 24.94 0.95 -13.42
CA ILE A 772 24.59 -0.47 -13.52
C ILE A 772 23.09 -0.58 -13.80
N ASN A 773 22.73 -1.22 -14.92
CA ASN A 773 21.35 -1.37 -15.35
C ASN A 773 21.15 -2.67 -16.14
N ASN A 774 19.95 -3.24 -16.08
CA ASN A 774 19.53 -4.41 -16.87
C ASN A 774 18.65 -4.04 -18.09
N GLN A 775 18.34 -2.76 -18.20
CA GLN A 775 17.56 -2.13 -19.27
C GLN A 775 18.27 -0.84 -19.72
N ASN A 776 17.66 -0.09 -20.62
CA ASN A 776 18.18 1.20 -21.04
C ASN A 776 17.83 2.33 -20.07
N PHE A 777 18.86 3.08 -19.65
CA PHE A 777 18.67 4.46 -19.23
C PHE A 777 18.07 5.32 -20.36
N PRO A 778 17.34 6.40 -20.05
CA PRO A 778 16.79 7.28 -21.08
C PRO A 778 17.84 7.77 -22.10
N HIS A 779 17.56 7.61 -23.40
CA HIS A 779 18.46 7.95 -24.51
C HIS A 779 18.95 9.40 -24.54
N TYR A 780 18.21 10.34 -23.94
CA TYR A 780 18.55 11.77 -23.86
C TYR A 780 19.51 12.10 -22.70
N LEU A 781 19.98 11.11 -21.95
CA LEU A 781 21.01 11.33 -20.93
C LEU A 781 22.39 11.44 -21.57
N ARG A 782 23.20 12.35 -21.03
CA ARG A 782 24.60 12.48 -21.37
C ARG A 782 25.45 11.75 -20.33
N LYS A 783 26.11 10.66 -20.74
CA LYS A 783 27.12 9.97 -19.94
C LYS A 783 28.40 10.81 -19.87
N HIS A 784 29.01 10.93 -18.68
CA HIS A 784 30.33 11.54 -18.56
C HIS A 784 31.38 10.60 -19.19
N LYS A 785 32.44 11.14 -19.80
CA LYS A 785 33.48 10.32 -20.45
C LYS A 785 34.14 9.31 -19.50
N ASP A 786 34.33 9.73 -18.25
CA ASP A 786 34.95 8.91 -17.21
C ASP A 786 33.96 7.97 -16.49
N THR A 787 32.65 8.04 -16.80
CA THR A 787 31.65 7.12 -16.26
C THR A 787 31.69 5.79 -17.00
N ILE A 788 31.68 4.70 -16.24
CA ILE A 788 31.60 3.32 -16.74
C ILE A 788 30.16 2.84 -16.62
N TYR A 789 29.58 2.37 -17.72
CA TYR A 789 28.25 1.81 -17.79
C TYR A 789 28.33 0.30 -18.06
N ILE A 790 27.96 -0.47 -17.03
CA ILE A 790 27.81 -1.92 -17.06
C ILE A 790 26.34 -2.25 -17.34
N GLN A 791 26.07 -2.74 -18.55
CA GLN A 791 24.76 -3.23 -18.97
C GLN A 791 24.69 -4.74 -18.70
N THR A 792 23.75 -5.16 -17.85
CA THR A 792 23.56 -6.58 -17.57
C THR A 792 22.63 -7.25 -18.57
N TRP A 793 21.80 -6.48 -19.28
CA TRP A 793 20.62 -6.99 -19.99
C TRP A 793 19.75 -7.87 -19.08
N HIS A 794 18.75 -8.56 -19.63
CA HIS A 794 17.70 -9.21 -18.83
C HIS A 794 17.28 -10.60 -19.33
N GLY A 795 18.10 -11.23 -20.17
CA GLY A 795 17.86 -12.62 -20.58
C GLY A 795 18.47 -12.97 -21.93
N THR A 796 18.67 -14.28 -22.11
CA THR A 796 19.12 -14.86 -23.38
C THR A 796 18.06 -14.63 -24.46
N PRO A 797 18.43 -14.13 -25.66
CA PRO A 797 17.47 -13.85 -26.71
C PRO A 797 16.89 -15.13 -27.32
N LEU A 798 15.57 -15.33 -27.24
CA LEU A 798 14.86 -16.27 -28.12
C LEU A 798 14.41 -15.58 -29.41
N LYS A 799 13.88 -14.36 -29.26
CA LYS A 799 13.24 -13.57 -30.31
C LYS A 799 14.26 -12.60 -30.90
N LYS A 800 14.18 -12.35 -32.21
CA LYS A 800 14.96 -11.31 -32.89
C LYS A 800 14.78 -9.95 -32.21
N MET A 801 15.88 -9.21 -32.03
CA MET A 801 15.91 -7.96 -31.30
C MET A 801 16.46 -6.81 -32.14
N LEU A 802 15.93 -5.60 -31.89
CA LEU A 802 16.40 -4.33 -32.42
C LEU A 802 16.82 -4.34 -33.90
N ASN A 803 18.12 -4.42 -34.20
CA ASN A 803 18.63 -4.33 -35.57
C ASN A 803 18.30 -5.56 -36.41
N ASP A 804 18.05 -6.70 -35.76
CA ASP A 804 17.69 -7.97 -36.39
C ASP A 804 16.18 -8.11 -36.63
N VAL A 805 15.37 -7.11 -36.24
CA VAL A 805 13.93 -7.07 -36.50
C VAL A 805 13.64 -6.29 -37.78
N GLU A 806 12.93 -6.91 -38.72
CA GLU A 806 12.59 -6.30 -40.02
C GLU A 806 11.51 -5.22 -39.90
N THR A 807 10.44 -5.47 -39.12
CA THR A 807 9.35 -4.52 -38.93
C THR A 807 8.92 -4.43 -37.45
N PHE A 808 8.75 -3.20 -36.94
CA PHE A 808 8.23 -2.96 -35.59
C PHE A 808 6.74 -2.59 -35.65
N GLN A 809 5.86 -3.54 -35.32
CA GLN A 809 4.44 -3.21 -35.14
C GLN A 809 4.23 -2.42 -33.84
N GLY A 810 3.43 -1.35 -33.89
CA GLY A 810 3.05 -0.55 -32.71
C GLY A 810 4.11 0.41 -32.15
N ARG A 811 5.23 0.65 -32.84
CA ARG A 811 6.27 1.63 -32.47
C ARG A 811 6.40 2.74 -33.51
N ASP A 812 6.88 3.92 -33.10
CA ASP A 812 7.17 5.01 -34.02
C ASP A 812 8.48 4.80 -34.79
N ALA A 813 8.61 5.43 -35.97
CA ALA A 813 9.75 5.29 -36.87
C ALA A 813 11.12 5.60 -36.24
N ASN A 814 11.17 6.45 -35.20
CA ASN A 814 12.41 6.83 -34.54
C ASN A 814 12.80 5.90 -33.37
N TYR A 815 12.02 4.86 -33.08
CA TYR A 815 12.29 3.93 -31.98
C TYR A 815 13.69 3.30 -32.09
N LYS A 816 14.02 2.72 -33.25
CA LYS A 816 15.32 2.07 -33.51
C LYS A 816 16.49 3.03 -33.26
N ASN A 817 16.38 4.26 -33.77
CA ASN A 817 17.40 5.31 -33.59
C ASN A 817 17.62 5.67 -32.11
N ARG A 818 16.54 5.82 -31.33
CA ARG A 818 16.65 6.14 -29.89
C ARG A 818 17.30 5.02 -29.09
N VAL A 819 17.00 3.76 -29.41
CA VAL A 819 17.62 2.62 -28.73
C VAL A 819 19.10 2.52 -29.10
N ASN A 820 19.45 2.66 -30.38
CA ASN A 820 20.86 2.69 -30.84
C ASN A 820 21.64 3.86 -30.19
N GLN A 821 21.03 5.02 -29.98
CA GLN A 821 21.65 6.11 -29.22
C GLN A 821 21.91 5.74 -27.76
N ALA A 822 21.00 5.02 -27.11
CA ALA A 822 21.19 4.57 -25.73
C ALA A 822 22.32 3.52 -25.62
N ILE A 823 22.41 2.59 -26.59
CA ILE A 823 23.44 1.54 -26.65
C ILE A 823 24.85 2.12 -26.75
N LYS A 824 25.04 3.23 -27.47
CA LYS A 824 26.34 3.92 -27.57
C LYS A 824 26.94 4.33 -26.21
N ASN A 825 26.12 4.43 -25.17
CA ASN A 825 26.58 4.75 -23.83
C ASN A 825 27.07 3.52 -23.05
N TRP A 826 26.80 2.30 -23.51
CA TRP A 826 27.18 1.07 -22.81
C TRP A 826 28.67 0.81 -23.00
N ASP A 827 29.44 0.68 -21.92
CA ASP A 827 30.86 0.34 -22.01
C ASP A 827 31.07 -1.18 -21.93
N TYR A 828 30.24 -1.87 -21.15
CA TYR A 828 30.28 -3.33 -20.97
C TYR A 828 28.89 -3.93 -21.13
N LEU A 829 28.81 -5.11 -21.74
CA LEU A 829 27.58 -5.90 -21.85
C LEU A 829 27.80 -7.31 -21.30
N ILE A 830 27.01 -7.75 -20.33
CA ILE A 830 27.10 -9.11 -19.78
C ILE A 830 26.44 -10.11 -20.72
N SER A 831 27.09 -11.25 -20.91
CA SER A 831 26.59 -12.37 -21.72
C SER A 831 26.60 -13.69 -20.96
N PRO A 832 25.51 -14.48 -21.03
CA PRO A 832 25.40 -15.79 -20.38
C PRO A 832 25.97 -16.95 -21.20
N SER A 833 26.18 -16.79 -22.50
CA SER A 833 26.66 -17.85 -23.39
C SER A 833 27.26 -17.30 -24.69
N PRO A 834 28.08 -18.10 -25.41
CA PRO A 834 28.57 -17.72 -26.73
C PRO A 834 27.44 -17.38 -27.71
N TYR A 835 26.33 -18.10 -27.60
CA TYR A 835 25.11 -17.84 -28.38
C TYR A 835 24.56 -16.43 -28.13
N ALA A 836 24.37 -16.05 -26.86
CA ALA A 836 23.86 -14.72 -26.53
C ALA A 836 24.83 -13.62 -26.97
N SER A 837 26.15 -13.84 -26.83
CA SER A 837 27.18 -12.93 -27.32
C SER A 837 27.05 -12.67 -28.82
N ALA A 838 26.82 -13.72 -29.62
CA ALA A 838 26.64 -13.59 -31.07
C ALA A 838 25.38 -12.76 -31.40
N CYS A 839 24.24 -13.07 -30.78
CA CYS A 839 23.01 -12.30 -30.95
C CYS A 839 23.17 -10.83 -30.53
N PHE A 840 23.84 -10.55 -29.42
CA PHE A 840 24.04 -9.17 -28.95
C PHE A 840 24.91 -8.35 -29.88
N LYS A 841 25.97 -8.93 -30.46
CA LYS A 841 26.83 -8.24 -31.43
C LYS A 841 26.03 -7.73 -32.62
N THR A 842 25.15 -8.56 -33.21
CA THR A 842 24.34 -8.18 -34.37
C THR A 842 23.18 -7.26 -33.98
N ALA A 843 22.37 -7.69 -33.01
CA ALA A 843 21.15 -6.99 -32.63
C ALA A 843 21.39 -5.56 -32.17
N PHE A 844 22.52 -5.31 -31.51
CA PHE A 844 22.86 -4.02 -30.92
C PHE A 844 23.96 -3.24 -31.67
N ASP A 845 24.54 -3.80 -32.75
CA ASP A 845 25.78 -3.27 -33.36
C ASP A 845 26.82 -2.91 -32.29
N PHE A 846 27.00 -3.83 -31.32
CA PHE A 846 27.76 -3.55 -30.10
C PHE A 846 29.25 -3.76 -30.34
N LYS A 847 30.03 -2.69 -30.16
CA LYS A 847 31.46 -2.62 -30.51
C LYS A 847 32.40 -2.62 -29.31
N ASN A 848 31.85 -2.47 -28.11
CA ASN A 848 32.62 -2.45 -26.87
C ASN A 848 32.72 -3.88 -26.28
N GLU A 849 33.22 -4.00 -25.06
CA GLU A 849 33.55 -5.30 -24.47
C GLU A 849 32.30 -6.06 -23.99
N ILE A 850 32.16 -7.32 -24.44
CA ILE A 850 31.16 -8.26 -23.92
C ILE A 850 31.83 -9.11 -22.83
N LEU A 851 31.24 -9.13 -21.64
CA LEU A 851 31.69 -9.91 -20.50
C LEU A 851 30.97 -11.27 -20.50
N GLU A 852 31.69 -12.30 -20.93
CA GLU A 852 31.23 -13.69 -21.03
C GLU A 852 31.37 -14.43 -19.69
N ILE A 853 30.47 -14.12 -18.75
CA ILE A 853 30.63 -14.51 -17.34
C ILE A 853 29.38 -15.13 -16.68
N GLY A 854 28.27 -15.29 -17.43
CA GLY A 854 27.00 -15.69 -16.81
C GLY A 854 26.20 -14.48 -16.28
N TYR A 855 24.93 -14.68 -15.94
CA TYR A 855 24.14 -13.64 -15.31
C TYR A 855 24.27 -13.66 -13.78
N PRO A 856 24.55 -12.51 -13.13
CA PRO A 856 24.56 -12.39 -11.66
C PRO A 856 23.32 -12.98 -10.96
N ARG A 857 22.12 -12.84 -11.55
CA ARG A 857 20.88 -13.41 -10.99
C ARG A 857 20.81 -14.94 -10.98
N ASN A 858 21.69 -15.61 -11.71
CA ASN A 858 21.79 -17.07 -11.81
C ASN A 858 22.85 -17.64 -10.86
N ASP A 859 23.64 -16.79 -10.19
CA ASP A 859 24.69 -17.24 -9.25
C ASP A 859 24.14 -18.14 -8.13
N VAL A 860 22.88 -17.89 -7.77
CA VAL A 860 22.14 -18.60 -6.71
C VAL A 860 22.00 -20.11 -6.96
N PHE A 861 22.13 -20.57 -8.21
CA PHE A 861 22.02 -21.99 -8.55
C PHE A 861 23.31 -22.77 -8.32
N TYR A 862 24.44 -22.09 -8.09
CA TYR A 862 25.78 -22.70 -8.09
C TYR A 862 26.56 -22.49 -6.77
N ASN A 863 26.23 -21.46 -5.97
CA ASN A 863 26.86 -21.26 -4.65
C ASN A 863 26.05 -21.98 -3.55
N VAL A 864 26.52 -23.14 -3.07
CA VAL A 864 25.80 -23.93 -2.06
C VAL A 864 26.71 -24.43 -0.94
N GLU A 865 26.51 -23.90 0.26
CA GLU A 865 26.64 -24.67 1.49
C GLU A 865 25.24 -25.21 1.85
N ASN A 866 25.11 -26.50 2.14
CA ASN A 866 23.81 -27.21 2.17
C ASN A 866 22.80 -26.71 3.21
N THR A 867 23.23 -26.06 4.29
CA THR A 867 22.36 -25.57 5.38
C THR A 867 21.66 -24.25 5.04
N ASP A 868 22.28 -23.33 4.30
CA ASP A 868 21.69 -22.02 3.96
C ASP A 868 20.58 -22.13 2.90
N MET A 869 20.71 -23.07 1.96
CA MET A 869 19.75 -23.25 0.87
C MET A 869 18.40 -23.80 1.33
N THR A 870 18.40 -24.72 2.31
CA THR A 870 17.16 -25.28 2.88
C THR A 870 16.34 -24.21 3.59
N GLU A 871 16.99 -23.39 4.41
CA GLU A 871 16.36 -22.26 5.08
C GLU A 871 15.89 -21.19 4.08
N LYS A 872 16.67 -20.90 3.02
CA LYS A 872 16.23 -20.00 1.96
C LYS A 872 14.97 -20.49 1.26
N LYS A 873 14.91 -21.77 0.85
CA LYS A 873 13.73 -22.37 0.21
C LYS A 873 12.52 -22.34 1.13
N LYS A 874 12.71 -22.66 2.41
CA LYS A 874 11.66 -22.58 3.45
C LYS A 874 11.12 -21.15 3.57
N LEU A 875 12.00 -20.15 3.62
CA LEU A 875 11.62 -18.74 3.67
C LEU A 875 10.83 -18.30 2.43
N ILE A 876 11.24 -18.75 1.24
CA ILE A 876 10.52 -18.45 -0.01
C ILE A 876 9.10 -19.04 0.05
N LYS A 877 8.95 -20.32 0.45
CA LYS A 877 7.65 -20.97 0.62
C LYS A 877 6.78 -20.25 1.65
N GLN A 878 7.34 -19.88 2.81
CA GLN A 878 6.65 -19.10 3.84
C GLN A 878 6.14 -17.74 3.31
N LYS A 879 6.99 -17.01 2.56
CA LYS A 879 6.59 -15.72 1.93
C LYS A 879 5.45 -15.87 0.92
N LEU A 880 5.31 -17.05 0.33
CA LEU A 880 4.25 -17.38 -0.63
C LEU A 880 3.01 -18.02 0.03
N GLY A 881 3.02 -18.24 1.35
CA GLY A 881 1.94 -18.95 2.05
C GLY A 881 1.88 -20.44 1.74
N ILE A 882 2.97 -21.03 1.23
CA ILE A 882 3.03 -22.46 0.89
C ILE A 882 3.42 -23.26 2.15
N GLU A 883 2.47 -24.01 2.69
CA GLU A 883 2.65 -24.76 3.94
C GLU A 883 2.88 -26.27 3.75
N SER A 884 2.56 -26.78 2.56
CA SER A 884 2.63 -28.21 2.27
C SER A 884 4.03 -28.65 1.83
N ASN A 885 4.29 -29.94 2.00
CA ASN A 885 5.45 -30.61 1.41
C ASN A 885 5.22 -31.01 -0.06
N LYS A 886 4.13 -30.53 -0.68
CA LYS A 886 3.82 -30.78 -2.09
C LYS A 886 4.95 -30.25 -2.98
N LYS A 887 5.13 -30.92 -4.11
CA LYS A 887 6.05 -30.49 -5.18
C LYS A 887 5.50 -29.21 -5.81
N ILE A 888 6.38 -28.42 -6.41
CA ILE A 888 6.00 -27.09 -6.92
C ILE A 888 6.12 -27.05 -8.43
N ILE A 889 5.06 -26.60 -9.09
CA ILE A 889 5.04 -26.28 -10.52
C ILE A 889 5.04 -24.77 -10.65
N LEU A 890 5.94 -24.21 -11.46
CA LEU A 890 5.91 -22.81 -11.85
C LEU A 890 5.35 -22.70 -13.25
N TYR A 891 4.28 -21.92 -13.44
CA TYR A 891 3.82 -21.54 -14.77
C TYR A 891 4.15 -20.07 -15.06
N ALA A 892 5.04 -19.85 -16.04
CA ALA A 892 5.57 -18.53 -16.39
C ALA A 892 5.34 -18.18 -17.87
N PRO A 893 4.08 -17.93 -18.29
CA PRO A 893 3.75 -17.66 -19.69
C PRO A 893 4.25 -16.29 -20.17
N THR A 894 4.55 -16.20 -21.46
CA THR A 894 4.92 -14.95 -22.12
C THR A 894 3.68 -14.09 -22.40
N PHE A 895 3.86 -12.77 -22.50
CA PHE A 895 2.79 -11.88 -22.97
C PHE A 895 2.62 -11.98 -24.49
N ARG A 896 1.40 -11.71 -24.96
CA ARG A 896 1.06 -11.67 -26.38
C ARG A 896 0.93 -10.21 -26.83
N ASP A 897 1.47 -9.87 -28.00
CA ASP A 897 1.47 -8.50 -28.51
C ASP A 897 0.07 -8.06 -28.98
N ASP A 898 -0.81 -9.01 -29.32
CA ASP A 898 -2.20 -8.82 -29.74
C ASP A 898 -3.22 -8.85 -28.59
N GLU A 899 -2.88 -9.44 -27.44
CA GLU A 899 -3.72 -9.44 -26.23
C GLU A 899 -3.59 -8.11 -25.46
N ILE A 900 -4.18 -7.06 -26.03
CA ILE A 900 -4.14 -5.69 -25.51
C ILE A 900 -5.55 -5.20 -25.19
N ASN A 901 -5.73 -4.61 -24.01
CA ASN A 901 -7.00 -3.97 -23.65
C ASN A 901 -7.20 -2.59 -24.33
N LYS A 902 -8.40 -2.02 -24.22
CA LYS A 902 -8.73 -0.68 -24.77
C LYS A 902 -7.77 0.45 -24.34
N ALA A 903 -7.06 0.29 -23.23
CA ALA A 903 -6.07 1.24 -22.72
C ALA A 903 -4.65 1.01 -23.26
N LYS A 904 -4.48 0.17 -24.29
CA LYS A 904 -3.19 -0.21 -24.88
C LYS A 904 -2.23 -0.89 -23.89
N LYS A 905 -2.76 -1.64 -22.92
CA LYS A 905 -1.96 -2.45 -21.99
C LYS A 905 -2.14 -3.93 -22.29
N HIS A 906 -1.06 -4.70 -22.18
CA HIS A 906 -1.12 -6.15 -22.31
C HIS A 906 -1.93 -6.75 -21.17
N ILE A 907 -2.74 -7.74 -21.53
CA ILE A 907 -3.51 -8.58 -20.61
C ILE A 907 -3.14 -10.05 -20.87
N ILE A 908 -3.49 -10.93 -19.95
CA ILE A 908 -3.39 -12.38 -20.15
C ILE A 908 -4.77 -13.01 -20.06
N ASN A 909 -5.10 -13.85 -21.04
CA ASN A 909 -6.21 -14.80 -20.98
C ASN A 909 -5.65 -16.19 -20.70
N LEU A 910 -5.76 -16.67 -19.46
CA LEU A 910 -5.16 -17.94 -19.04
C LEU A 910 -5.83 -19.11 -19.78
N LYS A 911 -5.07 -19.81 -20.63
CA LYS A 911 -5.54 -21.01 -21.35
C LYS A 911 -5.39 -22.30 -20.56
N LEU A 912 -4.75 -22.21 -19.40
CA LEU A 912 -4.54 -23.30 -18.48
C LEU A 912 -5.84 -23.59 -17.72
N ASP A 913 -6.30 -24.84 -17.76
CA ASP A 913 -7.50 -25.30 -17.05
C ASP A 913 -7.15 -25.61 -15.59
N LEU A 914 -7.24 -24.59 -14.74
CA LEU A 914 -6.84 -24.68 -13.33
C LEU A 914 -7.70 -25.67 -12.53
N PRO A 915 -9.04 -25.71 -12.64
CA PRO A 915 -9.86 -26.71 -11.96
C PRO A 915 -9.46 -28.15 -12.32
N ARG A 916 -9.26 -28.43 -13.61
CA ARG A 916 -8.90 -29.78 -14.05
C ARG A 916 -7.49 -30.19 -13.63
N LEU A 917 -6.55 -29.26 -13.59
CA LEU A 917 -5.22 -29.49 -13.00
C LEU A 917 -5.33 -29.78 -11.51
N LYS A 918 -6.12 -29.00 -10.76
CA LYS A 918 -6.33 -29.25 -9.32
C LYS A 918 -6.87 -30.67 -9.11
N GLU A 919 -7.89 -31.07 -9.85
CA GLU A 919 -8.47 -32.42 -9.77
C GLU A 919 -7.44 -33.52 -10.09
N SER A 920 -6.56 -33.27 -11.06
CA SER A 920 -5.65 -34.30 -11.58
C SER A 920 -4.35 -34.45 -10.80
N ILE A 921 -3.80 -33.35 -10.26
CA ILE A 921 -2.46 -33.30 -9.66
C ILE A 921 -2.40 -32.48 -8.35
N GLY A 922 -3.54 -31.94 -7.88
CA GLY A 922 -3.59 -31.04 -6.73
C GLY A 922 -3.19 -31.70 -5.41
N ASP A 923 -3.26 -33.02 -5.28
CA ASP A 923 -2.84 -33.74 -4.08
C ASP A 923 -1.31 -33.81 -3.93
N GLU A 924 -0.57 -33.78 -5.03
CA GLU A 924 0.90 -33.88 -5.04
C GLU A 924 1.59 -32.54 -5.29
N TYR A 925 0.94 -31.63 -6.02
CA TYR A 925 1.55 -30.40 -6.50
C TYR A 925 0.84 -29.12 -6.02
N ILE A 926 1.62 -28.03 -5.98
CA ILE A 926 1.14 -26.65 -5.92
C ILE A 926 1.59 -25.93 -7.20
N LEU A 927 0.71 -25.13 -7.78
CA LEU A 927 0.99 -24.32 -8.96
C LEU A 927 1.25 -22.86 -8.57
N ILE A 928 2.45 -22.35 -8.84
CA ILE A 928 2.75 -20.93 -8.77
C ILE A 928 2.49 -20.30 -10.15
N LEU A 929 1.57 -19.34 -10.21
CA LEU A 929 1.30 -18.56 -11.42
C LEU A 929 2.15 -17.29 -11.45
N ARG A 930 3.03 -17.16 -12.45
CA ARG A 930 3.93 -16.01 -12.61
C ARG A 930 3.86 -15.42 -14.03
N PRO A 931 2.79 -14.68 -14.37
CA PRO A 931 2.73 -13.94 -15.62
C PRO A 931 3.84 -12.90 -15.73
N HIS A 932 4.19 -12.51 -16.96
CA HIS A 932 5.19 -11.48 -17.21
C HIS A 932 4.80 -10.11 -16.61
N ILE A 933 5.77 -9.35 -16.11
CA ILE A 933 5.58 -8.02 -15.43
C ILE A 933 4.92 -6.92 -16.28
N ILE A 934 4.68 -7.19 -17.57
CA ILE A 934 4.01 -6.25 -18.50
C ILE A 934 2.49 -6.46 -18.48
N ILE A 935 2.02 -7.62 -18.04
CA ILE A 935 0.61 -7.94 -17.88
C ILE A 935 -0.02 -7.02 -16.83
N SER A 936 -1.17 -6.45 -17.17
CA SER A 936 -1.79 -5.36 -16.41
C SER A 936 -3.10 -5.72 -15.70
N ASN A 937 -3.75 -6.82 -16.08
CA ASN A 937 -4.90 -7.35 -15.36
C ASN A 937 -4.42 -8.16 -14.14
N ALA A 938 -5.12 -8.01 -13.01
CA ALA A 938 -5.00 -8.97 -11.92
C ALA A 938 -5.59 -10.30 -12.38
N LEU A 939 -4.97 -11.41 -11.96
CA LEU A 939 -5.59 -12.72 -12.08
C LEU A 939 -6.76 -12.77 -11.09
N ASN A 940 -7.94 -13.16 -11.56
CA ASN A 940 -9.07 -13.44 -10.68
C ASN A 940 -9.11 -14.96 -10.48
N LEU A 941 -8.68 -15.42 -9.31
CA LEU A 941 -8.64 -16.84 -8.96
C LEU A 941 -9.82 -17.13 -8.02
N SER A 942 -10.54 -18.24 -8.25
CA SER A 942 -11.59 -18.69 -7.34
C SER A 942 -10.98 -19.12 -6.00
N GLU A 943 -11.70 -18.89 -4.90
CA GLU A 943 -11.28 -19.34 -3.56
C GLU A 943 -11.11 -20.86 -3.48
N SER A 944 -11.85 -21.60 -4.31
CA SER A 944 -11.71 -23.05 -4.46
C SER A 944 -10.33 -23.49 -4.94
N LEU A 945 -9.47 -22.58 -5.41
CA LEU A 945 -8.10 -22.86 -5.85
C LEU A 945 -7.02 -22.46 -4.83
N ASN A 946 -7.38 -21.87 -3.68
CA ASN A 946 -6.42 -21.27 -2.73
C ASN A 946 -5.41 -22.28 -2.13
N ASP A 947 -5.78 -23.56 -2.06
CA ASP A 947 -4.94 -24.67 -1.58
C ASP A 947 -4.03 -25.28 -2.66
N PHE A 948 -4.23 -24.89 -3.93
CA PHE A 948 -3.51 -25.43 -5.09
C PHE A 948 -2.72 -24.34 -5.86
N VAL A 949 -3.30 -23.16 -6.06
CA VAL A 949 -2.75 -22.10 -6.91
C VAL A 949 -2.28 -20.93 -6.05
N VAL A 950 -1.02 -20.55 -6.24
CA VAL A 950 -0.39 -19.41 -5.58
C VAL A 950 -0.10 -18.32 -6.60
N ASP A 951 -0.58 -17.09 -6.35
CA ASP A 951 -0.25 -15.93 -7.17
C ASP A 951 1.21 -15.48 -6.94
N GLY A 952 2.07 -15.86 -7.87
CA GLY A 952 3.47 -15.46 -7.87
C GLY A 952 3.70 -14.07 -8.44
N THR A 953 2.73 -13.36 -9.02
CA THR A 953 2.93 -12.13 -9.84
C THR A 953 3.69 -11.01 -9.14
N LYS A 954 3.50 -10.83 -7.82
CA LYS A 954 4.14 -9.76 -7.04
C LYS A 954 5.45 -10.16 -6.38
N TYR A 955 5.86 -11.42 -6.47
CA TYR A 955 7.10 -11.88 -5.86
C TYR A 955 8.31 -11.11 -6.44
N PRO A 956 9.23 -10.55 -5.64
CA PRO A 956 10.26 -9.66 -6.19
C PRO A 956 11.21 -10.35 -7.18
N GLU A 957 11.71 -11.54 -6.84
CA GLU A 957 12.75 -12.23 -7.61
C GLU A 957 12.30 -13.57 -8.16
N ILE A 958 12.39 -13.73 -9.48
CA ILE A 958 11.96 -14.96 -10.15
C ILE A 958 12.95 -16.10 -9.92
N SER A 959 14.26 -15.81 -9.77
CA SER A 959 15.27 -16.84 -9.44
C SER A 959 14.98 -17.55 -8.12
N ASP A 960 14.37 -16.86 -7.15
CA ASP A 960 13.94 -17.48 -5.90
C ASP A 960 12.77 -18.47 -6.14
N LEU A 961 11.85 -18.15 -7.05
CA LEU A 961 10.79 -19.10 -7.44
C LEU A 961 11.38 -20.35 -8.10
N TYR A 962 12.41 -20.20 -8.95
CA TYR A 962 13.08 -21.33 -9.58
C TYR A 962 13.70 -22.29 -8.55
N LEU A 963 14.26 -21.78 -7.45
CA LEU A 963 14.88 -22.63 -6.41
C LEU A 963 13.92 -23.63 -5.76
N ILE A 964 12.65 -23.23 -5.59
CA ILE A 964 11.62 -24.06 -4.96
C ILE A 964 10.81 -24.87 -5.96
N THR A 965 10.94 -24.57 -7.26
CA THR A 965 10.17 -25.19 -8.34
C THR A 965 10.75 -26.54 -8.72
N ASP A 966 9.90 -27.55 -8.92
CA ASP A 966 10.23 -28.89 -9.39
C ASP A 966 9.98 -29.06 -10.89
N ILE A 967 8.95 -28.41 -11.44
CA ILE A 967 8.64 -28.41 -12.88
C ILE A 967 8.37 -26.96 -13.32
N CYS A 968 9.03 -26.50 -14.38
CA CYS A 968 8.73 -25.21 -14.98
C CYS A 968 7.92 -25.40 -16.27
N ILE A 969 6.71 -24.85 -16.28
CA ILE A 969 5.86 -24.74 -17.45
C ILE A 969 6.03 -23.33 -18.01
N THR A 970 6.36 -23.23 -19.29
CA THR A 970 6.54 -21.94 -19.99
C THR A 970 6.11 -22.09 -21.45
N ASP A 971 6.27 -21.05 -22.24
CA ASP A 971 6.09 -21.04 -23.70
C ASP A 971 7.35 -20.45 -24.35
N TYR A 972 7.24 -19.40 -25.16
CA TYR A 972 8.33 -18.71 -25.86
C TYR A 972 9.04 -17.65 -24.99
N SER A 973 9.27 -18.00 -23.72
CA SER A 973 9.86 -17.10 -22.72
C SER A 973 11.37 -17.29 -22.62
N SER A 974 12.12 -16.22 -22.37
CA SER A 974 13.55 -16.32 -22.05
C SER A 974 13.81 -16.99 -20.70
N VAL A 975 12.78 -17.15 -19.87
CA VAL A 975 12.84 -17.86 -18.58
C VAL A 975 13.42 -19.27 -18.70
N MET A 976 13.17 -19.96 -19.81
CA MET A 976 13.68 -21.33 -20.02
C MET A 976 15.21 -21.40 -19.94
N PHE A 977 15.92 -20.37 -20.41
CA PHE A 977 17.38 -20.35 -20.38
C PHE A 977 17.93 -20.18 -18.96
N ASP A 978 17.27 -19.36 -18.14
CA ASP A 978 17.67 -19.19 -16.74
C ASP A 978 17.31 -20.44 -15.93
N PHE A 979 16.09 -20.99 -16.12
CA PHE A 979 15.62 -22.17 -15.39
C PHE A 979 16.43 -23.43 -15.73
N ALA A 980 16.98 -23.54 -16.94
CA ALA A 980 17.84 -24.67 -17.32
C ALA A 980 19.06 -24.84 -16.39
N ASN A 981 19.51 -23.78 -15.71
CA ASN A 981 20.56 -23.85 -14.69
C ASN A 981 20.20 -24.74 -13.49
N THR A 982 18.90 -24.94 -13.22
CA THR A 982 18.43 -25.81 -12.14
C THR A 982 18.53 -27.29 -12.48
N LYS A 983 18.71 -27.63 -13.77
CA LYS A 983 18.69 -29.00 -14.31
C LYS A 983 17.38 -29.75 -14.01
N LYS A 984 16.29 -29.02 -13.86
CA LYS A 984 14.93 -29.54 -13.61
C LYS A 984 14.07 -29.54 -14.88
N PRO A 985 13.01 -30.38 -14.93
CA PRO A 985 12.14 -30.50 -16.10
C PRO A 985 11.55 -29.17 -16.60
N LEU A 986 11.54 -29.01 -17.92
CA LEU A 986 10.87 -27.91 -18.64
C LEU A 986 9.74 -28.49 -19.50
N LEU A 987 8.54 -27.93 -19.37
CA LEU A 987 7.39 -28.26 -20.22
C LEU A 987 6.96 -27.00 -20.97
N PHE A 988 6.68 -27.11 -22.26
CA PHE A 988 6.35 -25.96 -23.10
C PHE A 988 4.87 -26.01 -23.52
N PHE A 989 4.02 -25.19 -22.88
CA PHE A 989 2.60 -25.11 -23.22
C PHE A 989 2.35 -24.14 -24.38
N THR A 990 2.56 -24.65 -25.60
CA THR A 990 2.57 -23.91 -26.87
C THR A 990 1.25 -24.06 -27.64
N TYR A 991 0.13 -23.72 -26.99
CA TYR A 991 -1.22 -23.84 -27.57
C TYR A 991 -1.43 -22.97 -28.84
N ASP A 992 -0.59 -21.95 -29.04
CA ASP A 992 -0.66 -20.95 -30.11
C ASP A 992 0.58 -20.92 -31.02
N LEU A 993 1.40 -21.99 -31.04
CA LEU A 993 2.71 -22.03 -31.73
C LEU A 993 2.68 -21.54 -33.17
N GLU A 994 1.72 -22.04 -33.97
CA GLU A 994 1.58 -21.69 -35.39
C GLU A 994 1.29 -20.20 -35.59
N PHE A 995 0.46 -19.63 -34.72
CA PHE A 995 0.15 -18.20 -34.75
C PHE A 995 1.36 -17.36 -34.32
N TYR A 996 2.05 -17.81 -33.26
CA TYR A 996 3.17 -17.10 -32.67
C TYR A 996 4.37 -17.00 -33.62
N LYS A 997 4.75 -18.12 -34.24
CA LYS A 997 5.87 -18.25 -35.17
C LYS A 997 5.68 -17.40 -36.42
N ASN A 998 4.46 -17.41 -36.99
CA ASN A 998 4.20 -16.84 -38.31
C ASN A 998 3.80 -15.36 -38.29
N LYS A 999 3.25 -14.84 -37.18
CA LYS A 999 2.68 -13.47 -37.15
C LYS A 999 3.31 -12.50 -36.16
N LEU A 1000 3.95 -12.98 -35.08
CA LEU A 1000 4.35 -12.10 -33.97
C LEU A 1000 5.83 -11.72 -34.05
N ARG A 1001 6.78 -12.69 -33.98
CA ARG A 1001 8.23 -12.41 -34.01
C ARG A 1001 9.02 -13.62 -34.51
N GLY A 1002 10.04 -13.39 -35.35
CA GLY A 1002 10.99 -14.45 -35.73
C GLY A 1002 11.90 -14.87 -34.57
N PHE A 1003 12.26 -16.15 -34.51
CA PHE A 1003 13.24 -16.71 -33.57
C PHE A 1003 14.67 -16.70 -34.15
N TYR A 1004 15.66 -16.72 -33.26
CA TYR A 1004 17.07 -16.85 -33.64
C TYR A 1004 17.50 -18.31 -33.91
N PHE A 1005 16.71 -19.30 -33.49
CA PHE A 1005 16.96 -20.73 -33.75
C PHE A 1005 15.65 -21.51 -33.91
N ASP A 1006 15.75 -22.78 -34.32
CA ASP A 1006 14.60 -23.66 -34.55
C ASP A 1006 14.08 -24.23 -33.22
N PHE A 1007 13.21 -23.46 -32.57
CA PHE A 1007 12.67 -23.79 -31.24
C PHE A 1007 11.99 -25.17 -31.20
N GLU A 1008 11.33 -25.60 -32.28
CA GLU A 1008 10.64 -26.90 -32.32
C GLU A 1008 11.60 -28.08 -32.25
N LYS A 1009 12.79 -27.93 -32.84
CA LYS A 1009 13.81 -28.99 -32.85
C LYS A 1009 14.68 -28.98 -31.61
N GLU A 1010 14.93 -27.78 -31.06
CA GLU A 1010 15.97 -27.55 -30.06
C GLU A 1010 15.43 -27.36 -28.63
N ALA A 1011 14.11 -27.38 -28.41
CA ALA A 1011 13.54 -27.24 -27.07
C ALA A 1011 14.02 -28.37 -26.12
N PRO A 1012 14.41 -28.05 -24.88
CA PRO A 1012 14.90 -29.01 -23.89
C PRO A 1012 13.76 -29.81 -23.20
N GLY A 1013 12.59 -29.89 -23.83
CA GLY A 1013 11.38 -30.47 -23.26
C GLY A 1013 10.24 -30.51 -24.27
N PRO A 1014 9.15 -31.23 -23.96
CA PRO A 1014 8.06 -31.44 -24.90
C PRO A 1014 7.28 -30.16 -25.20
N LEU A 1015 6.89 -29.99 -26.46
CA LEU A 1015 5.96 -28.95 -26.92
C LEU A 1015 4.52 -29.49 -26.85
N ILE A 1016 3.73 -28.92 -25.94
CA ILE A 1016 2.41 -29.42 -25.54
C ILE A 1016 1.36 -28.40 -25.95
N LYS A 1017 0.34 -28.83 -26.70
CA LYS A 1017 -0.72 -27.95 -27.23
C LYS A 1017 -2.02 -27.98 -26.43
N THR A 1018 -2.23 -28.98 -25.57
CA THR A 1018 -3.50 -29.23 -24.85
C THR A 1018 -3.30 -29.38 -23.35
N ASN A 1019 -4.34 -29.10 -22.57
CA ASN A 1019 -4.31 -29.30 -21.10
C ASN A 1019 -4.14 -30.79 -20.75
N ASP A 1020 -4.75 -31.70 -21.51
CA ASP A 1020 -4.68 -33.15 -21.27
C ASP A 1020 -3.24 -33.67 -21.43
N GLY A 1021 -2.57 -33.27 -22.51
CA GLY A 1021 -1.16 -33.63 -22.72
C GLY A 1021 -0.24 -33.02 -21.66
N LEU A 1022 -0.62 -31.85 -21.11
CA LEU A 1022 0.14 -31.23 -20.02
C LEU A 1022 -0.01 -32.00 -18.72
N ILE A 1023 -1.22 -32.43 -18.38
CA ILE A 1023 -1.49 -33.28 -17.21
C ILE A 1023 -0.75 -34.62 -17.33
N GLU A 1024 -0.78 -35.25 -18.51
CA GLU A 1024 -0.09 -36.51 -18.78
C GLU A 1024 1.43 -36.35 -18.61
N ALA A 1025 2.02 -35.30 -19.19
CA ALA A 1025 3.44 -35.02 -19.05
C ALA A 1025 3.87 -34.77 -17.58
N ILE A 1026 3.02 -34.11 -16.79
CA ILE A 1026 3.28 -33.89 -15.35
C ILE A 1026 3.22 -35.21 -14.57
N LYS A 1027 2.22 -36.06 -14.83
CA LYS A 1027 2.09 -37.37 -14.17
C LYS A 1027 3.25 -38.30 -14.52
N ASN A 1028 3.78 -38.21 -15.74
CA ASN A 1028 4.87 -39.03 -16.26
C ASN A 1028 6.22 -38.28 -16.30
N ILE A 1029 6.44 -37.32 -15.40
CA ILE A 1029 7.57 -36.38 -15.51
C ILE A 1029 8.94 -37.07 -15.54
N THR A 1030 9.11 -38.20 -14.84
CA THR A 1030 10.37 -38.96 -14.84
C THR A 1030 10.69 -39.52 -16.23
N ASN A 1031 9.70 -40.08 -16.94
CA ASN A 1031 9.88 -40.58 -18.30
C ASN A 1031 10.19 -39.42 -19.27
N VAL A 1032 9.54 -38.27 -19.08
CA VAL A 1032 9.82 -37.06 -19.89
C VAL A 1032 11.26 -36.59 -19.67
N GLN A 1033 11.78 -36.66 -18.45
CA GLN A 1033 13.19 -36.31 -18.18
C GLN A 1033 14.15 -37.25 -18.90
N GLU A 1034 13.90 -38.57 -18.85
CA GLU A 1034 14.73 -39.57 -19.55
C GLU A 1034 14.69 -39.39 -21.07
N GLU A 1035 13.50 -39.18 -21.65
CA GLU A 1035 13.32 -38.98 -23.09
C GLU A 1035 14.03 -37.72 -23.61
N TYR A 1036 14.06 -36.65 -22.81
CA TYR A 1036 14.61 -35.35 -23.20
C TYR A 1036 16.01 -35.06 -22.66
N ASP A 1037 16.67 -35.97 -21.92
CA ASP A 1037 17.96 -35.70 -21.26
C ASP A 1037 19.03 -35.25 -22.28
N ASP A 1038 19.20 -35.97 -23.39
CA ASP A 1038 20.17 -35.60 -24.44
C ASP A 1038 19.93 -34.18 -24.98
N LYS A 1039 18.67 -33.84 -25.28
CA LYS A 1039 18.29 -32.49 -25.75
C LYS A 1039 18.53 -31.45 -24.66
N TYR A 1040 18.24 -31.78 -23.41
CA TYR A 1040 18.47 -30.91 -22.27
C TYR A 1040 19.96 -30.64 -22.07
N GLN A 1041 20.83 -31.65 -22.14
CA GLN A 1041 22.29 -31.48 -22.03
C GLN A 1041 22.84 -30.62 -23.16
N VAL A 1042 22.39 -30.84 -24.41
CA VAL A 1042 22.77 -29.99 -25.55
C VAL A 1042 22.35 -28.54 -25.32
N PHE A 1043 21.11 -28.33 -24.85
CA PHE A 1043 20.59 -27.00 -24.52
C PHE A 1043 21.40 -26.35 -23.39
N TYR A 1044 21.63 -27.06 -22.28
CA TYR A 1044 22.40 -26.58 -21.13
C TYR A 1044 23.82 -26.18 -21.55
N ASN A 1045 24.53 -27.05 -22.27
CA ASN A 1045 25.90 -26.81 -22.72
C ASN A 1045 26.00 -25.61 -23.68
N ARG A 1046 24.95 -25.34 -24.46
CA ARG A 1046 24.91 -24.22 -25.41
C ARG A 1046 24.52 -22.89 -24.76
N PHE A 1047 23.58 -22.89 -23.81
CA PHE A 1047 22.96 -21.65 -23.31
C PHE A 1047 23.35 -21.29 -21.88
N CYS A 1048 23.87 -22.23 -21.08
CA CYS A 1048 24.27 -22.03 -19.68
C CYS A 1048 25.79 -22.08 -19.47
N THR A 1049 26.58 -22.06 -20.56
CA THR A 1049 28.03 -22.36 -20.58
C THR A 1049 28.87 -21.52 -19.62
N PHE A 1050 28.52 -20.24 -19.42
CA PHE A 1050 29.32 -19.33 -18.59
C PHE A 1050 28.86 -19.26 -17.13
N GLU A 1051 27.78 -19.94 -16.77
CA GLU A 1051 27.19 -19.88 -15.44
C GLU A 1051 28.02 -20.72 -14.45
N LYS A 1052 28.64 -20.04 -13.47
CA LYS A 1052 29.59 -20.64 -12.51
C LYS A 1052 29.31 -20.29 -11.05
N GLY A 1053 28.27 -19.51 -10.76
CA GLY A 1053 28.01 -19.03 -9.39
C GLY A 1053 28.79 -17.78 -8.98
N ILE A 1054 29.65 -17.25 -9.84
CA ILE A 1054 30.61 -16.20 -9.47
C ILE A 1054 30.51 -14.97 -10.38
N ALA A 1055 29.43 -14.80 -11.14
CA ALA A 1055 29.27 -13.67 -12.07
C ALA A 1055 29.26 -12.33 -11.32
N SER A 1056 28.49 -12.23 -10.22
CA SER A 1056 28.45 -11.04 -9.36
C SER A 1056 29.84 -10.73 -8.81
N LYS A 1057 30.55 -11.75 -8.30
CA LYS A 1057 31.89 -11.61 -7.74
C LYS A 1057 32.90 -11.16 -8.80
N THR A 1058 32.84 -11.74 -9.99
CA THR A 1058 33.74 -11.39 -11.11
C THR A 1058 33.57 -9.93 -11.52
N ILE A 1059 32.33 -9.42 -11.55
CA ILE A 1059 32.04 -8.00 -11.82
C ILE A 1059 32.59 -7.13 -10.69
N VAL A 1060 32.33 -7.51 -9.44
CA VAL A 1060 32.81 -6.76 -8.27
C VAL A 1060 34.34 -6.68 -8.27
N ASP A 1061 35.02 -7.80 -8.52
CA ASP A 1061 36.47 -7.91 -8.55
C ASP A 1061 37.08 -7.08 -9.69
N LYS A 1062 36.48 -7.12 -10.89
CA LYS A 1062 36.97 -6.38 -12.05
C LYS A 1062 36.87 -4.86 -11.89
N PHE A 1063 35.77 -4.36 -11.34
CA PHE A 1063 35.46 -2.92 -11.37
C PHE A 1063 35.64 -2.18 -10.06
N PHE A 1064 35.66 -2.88 -8.91
CA PHE A 1064 35.57 -2.26 -7.59
C PHE A 1064 36.65 -2.70 -6.60
N LYS A 1065 37.35 -3.84 -6.82
CA LYS A 1065 38.46 -4.25 -5.93
C LYS A 1065 39.80 -3.61 -6.25
N GLN A 1066 40.02 -3.13 -7.47
CA GLN A 1066 41.30 -2.51 -7.86
C GLN A 1066 41.59 -1.16 -7.15
N ASP A 1067 40.61 -0.59 -6.43
CA ASP A 1067 40.70 0.65 -5.66
C ASP A 1067 40.77 0.43 -4.11
N CYS A 1068 41.04 -0.81 -3.66
CA CYS A 1068 41.19 -1.20 -2.25
C CYS A 1068 42.66 -1.22 -1.81
#